data_AF-A0A367K4N3-F1
#
_entry.id   AF-A0A367K4N3-F1
#
_cell.length_a   1.000
_cell.length_b   1.000
_cell.length_c   1.000
_cell.angle_alpha   90.00
_cell.angle_beta   90.00
_cell.angle_gamma   90.00
#
_symmetry.space_group_name_H-M   'P 1'
#
loop_
_entity.id
_entity.type
_entity.pdbx_description
1 polymer ?
#
loop_
_entity_poly.entity_id
_entity_poly.type
_entity_poly.pdbx_seq_one_letter_code
_entity_poly.pdbx_strand_id
1 'polypeptide(L)'
;MDAVDTLPENEMPKVDTEMEETEINKDQDASHNILKALEKIPEILDKLGKDNTQYELHVELIELLKQTGLPDQLEEARMNMHSVYPLSESLWLDWINDAKEEAFTEEGEAKLRSLYDKAEKDYLSIDIWKSFTEFVLEKFYKAFETMEEEDEDLIESTREDLTRAVRVTTQHIKRSQEIWSLYLQFEVDLMNRFKNPDQAARVKGVYLTRLGNLHLDCEKTFNDYSTYVTAWDNENYEQNMVEANKIYAETKRQADEVDFYEENLIENGYSLDAFYEYIEAEKQKKSFSLNSIRCLYERAILIYCTDPGLWNEYILFLIEKARVVSFLEIICQRAIRNCPWSGILWSHYIRVRESEDAEPSEINAMCDKALSSQLLLASLEDLVALLLAKCNYYRRIIDWEDLEETEVMDLRIAFEESLTYINEAFPKNGDPYTRLEKFYARILARLGHIDRAREIWEIIVRKNGRSADTWIQYIHFERDIQNYKKCVILFKKAMCKNLDDPVRLMDAWTSLEQEVGDLESFENALVRIHHKTKIMMNEWKQHEVEQENKKTIQHEERGNDEHEKRKKGLHRMEQKRKQKEKRRNAEKERYVKKKDQRSSESAPVKTNDIQEATAVESSTSRPEENNSAQKDAPVQYDQTTQEITTTEISGPSLESENNNKRKIPADSETNEASKKPRMDSSYSGRGGFMKPPRRGKAIALGPTRRQRRQENQSSETKTDKEDQVSNPTTESKSNDDFRAMLLGKK
;
A
#
# COMPACT_ATOMS: atom_id res chain seq x y z
N MET A 1 -69.37 4.96 78.40
CA MET A 1 -70.52 5.64 77.79
C MET A 1 -70.18 5.85 76.33
N ASP A 2 -71.04 5.29 75.50
CA ASP A 2 -71.13 5.32 74.04
C ASP A 2 -70.73 6.68 73.40
N ALA A 3 -69.89 6.64 72.36
CA ALA A 3 -70.24 6.83 70.93
C ALA A 3 -69.82 8.25 70.47
N VAL A 4 -69.33 8.51 69.25
CA VAL A 4 -69.80 8.13 67.91
C VAL A 4 -68.62 8.22 66.91
N ASP A 5 -68.57 7.27 65.99
CA ASP A 5 -67.68 7.21 64.81
C ASP A 5 -67.87 8.38 63.83
N THR A 6 -66.75 8.91 63.33
CA THR A 6 -66.63 9.70 62.10
C THR A 6 -66.24 8.79 60.93
N LEU A 7 -67.09 8.72 59.89
CA LEU A 7 -66.72 8.23 58.55
C LEU A 7 -66.52 9.43 57.60
N PRO A 8 -65.53 9.40 56.69
CA PRO A 8 -65.24 10.49 55.75
C PRO A 8 -66.01 10.35 54.43
N GLU A 9 -66.31 11.49 53.81
CA GLU A 9 -66.83 11.58 52.43
C GLU A 9 -65.74 11.23 51.39
N ASN A 10 -66.16 10.55 50.33
CA ASN A 10 -65.38 10.17 49.15
C ASN A 10 -64.74 11.39 48.45
N GLU A 11 -63.41 11.39 48.30
CA GLU A 11 -62.73 12.15 47.26
C GLU A 11 -62.57 11.27 46.00
N MET A 12 -63.03 11.77 44.85
CA MET A 12 -62.74 11.20 43.53
C MET A 12 -61.31 11.56 43.10
N PRO A 13 -60.57 10.65 42.44
CA PRO A 13 -59.21 10.92 41.98
C PRO A 13 -59.24 11.85 40.74
N LYS A 14 -58.37 12.88 40.74
CA LYS A 14 -58.03 13.67 39.55
C LYS A 14 -57.14 12.81 38.64
N VAL A 15 -57.56 12.64 37.39
CA VAL A 15 -56.87 11.88 36.34
C VAL A 15 -55.74 12.73 35.74
N ASP A 16 -54.60 12.07 35.50
CA ASP A 16 -53.34 12.55 34.94
C ASP A 16 -53.46 13.12 33.52
N THR A 17 -53.75 14.42 33.38
CA THR A 17 -53.88 15.08 32.06
C THR A 17 -52.53 15.52 31.46
N GLU A 18 -51.48 15.66 32.28
CA GLU A 18 -50.15 16.11 31.81
C GLU A 18 -49.34 15.00 31.13
N MET A 19 -49.58 13.72 31.44
CA MET A 19 -48.90 12.60 30.77
C MET A 19 -49.42 12.39 29.34
N GLU A 20 -50.73 12.48 29.12
CA GLU A 20 -51.36 12.32 27.79
C GLU A 20 -50.88 13.40 26.79
N GLU A 21 -50.74 14.67 27.21
CA GLU A 21 -50.27 15.73 26.31
C GLU A 21 -48.79 15.55 25.88
N THR A 22 -47.95 14.93 26.71
CA THR A 22 -46.55 14.66 26.35
C THR A 22 -46.37 13.46 25.43
N GLU A 23 -47.26 12.46 25.50
CA GLU A 23 -47.29 11.33 24.56
C GLU A 23 -47.83 11.75 23.19
N ILE A 24 -48.89 12.57 23.15
CA ILE A 24 -49.47 13.08 21.89
C ILE A 24 -48.47 13.93 21.10
N ASN A 25 -47.65 14.75 21.76
CA ASN A 25 -46.63 15.56 21.08
C ASN A 25 -45.50 14.70 20.49
N LYS A 26 -45.10 13.61 21.16
CA LYS A 26 -44.08 12.68 20.64
C LYS A 26 -44.58 11.91 19.41
N ASP A 27 -45.85 11.49 19.42
CA ASP A 27 -46.46 10.78 18.30
C ASP A 27 -46.65 11.67 17.07
N GLN A 28 -46.95 12.96 17.29
CA GLN A 28 -47.03 13.96 16.21
C GLN A 28 -45.65 14.24 15.59
N ASP A 29 -44.60 14.37 16.40
CA ASP A 29 -43.23 14.57 15.92
C ASP A 29 -42.72 13.34 15.15
N ALA A 30 -43.00 12.11 15.64
CA ALA A 30 -42.67 10.87 14.93
C ALA A 30 -43.38 10.77 13.58
N SER A 31 -44.68 11.06 13.54
CA SER A 31 -45.48 11.06 12.30
C SER A 31 -44.98 12.10 11.29
N HIS A 32 -44.58 13.29 11.77
CA HIS A 32 -44.02 14.34 10.91
C HIS A 32 -42.66 13.95 10.32
N ASN A 33 -41.83 13.24 11.08
CA ASN A 33 -40.54 12.74 10.60
C ASN A 33 -40.70 11.62 9.56
N ILE A 34 -41.66 10.71 9.74
CA ILE A 34 -42.00 9.66 8.76
C ILE A 34 -42.45 10.29 7.42
N LEU A 35 -43.32 11.31 7.47
CA LEU A 35 -43.76 12.03 6.27
C LEU A 35 -42.60 12.67 5.52
N LYS A 36 -41.68 13.36 6.23
CA LYS A 36 -40.48 13.94 5.61
C LYS A 36 -39.57 12.89 4.97
N ALA A 37 -39.45 11.71 5.59
CA ALA A 37 -38.67 10.62 5.04
C ALA A 37 -39.29 10.07 3.74
N LEU A 38 -40.61 9.86 3.72
CA LEU A 38 -41.36 9.43 2.52
C LEU A 38 -41.26 10.43 1.36
N GLU A 39 -41.23 11.74 1.64
CA GLU A 39 -41.07 12.76 0.60
C GLU A 39 -39.68 12.75 -0.05
N LYS A 40 -38.64 12.37 0.69
CA LYS A 40 -37.24 12.36 0.21
C LYS A 40 -36.87 11.11 -0.58
N ILE A 41 -37.44 9.95 -0.25
CA ILE A 41 -37.08 8.65 -0.87
C ILE A 41 -37.11 8.69 -2.41
N PRO A 42 -38.15 9.22 -3.08
CA PRO A 42 -38.20 9.27 -4.55
C PRO A 42 -37.07 10.09 -5.18
N GLU A 43 -36.63 11.17 -4.53
CA GLU A 43 -35.50 11.99 -5.01
C GLU A 43 -34.19 11.21 -4.95
N ILE A 44 -33.97 10.45 -3.89
CA ILE A 44 -32.78 9.61 -3.73
C ILE A 44 -32.78 8.47 -4.75
N LEU A 45 -33.93 7.81 -4.95
CA LEU A 45 -34.09 6.76 -5.96
C LEU A 45 -33.83 7.28 -7.38
N ASP A 46 -34.31 8.48 -7.73
CA ASP A 46 -34.01 9.09 -9.05
C ASP A 46 -32.50 9.37 -9.22
N LYS A 47 -31.81 9.82 -8.16
CA LYS A 47 -30.36 10.03 -8.20
C LYS A 47 -29.60 8.71 -8.35
N LEU A 48 -29.96 7.68 -7.58
CA LEU A 48 -29.35 6.35 -7.67
C LEU A 48 -29.65 5.65 -9.01
N GLY A 49 -30.81 5.90 -9.61
CA GLY A 49 -31.14 5.43 -10.95
C GLY A 49 -30.27 6.05 -12.05
N LYS A 50 -29.73 7.26 -11.83
CA LYS A 50 -28.78 7.92 -12.74
C LYS A 50 -27.35 7.48 -12.48
N ASP A 51 -26.98 7.33 -11.21
CA ASP A 51 -25.65 6.92 -10.78
C ASP A 51 -25.76 6.07 -9.49
N ASN A 52 -25.67 4.75 -9.67
CA ASN A 52 -25.79 3.80 -8.58
C ASN A 52 -24.49 3.68 -7.75
N THR A 53 -23.46 4.47 -8.06
CA THR A 53 -22.16 4.48 -7.36
C THR A 53 -22.06 5.56 -6.27
N GLN A 54 -23.19 6.14 -5.87
CA GLN A 54 -23.25 7.15 -4.82
C GLN A 54 -23.47 6.47 -3.45
N TYR A 55 -22.37 6.07 -2.80
CA TYR A 55 -22.40 5.37 -1.50
C TYR A 55 -23.28 6.07 -0.44
N GLU A 56 -23.12 7.38 -0.28
CA GLU A 56 -23.86 8.18 0.71
C GLU A 56 -25.37 8.13 0.50
N LEU A 57 -25.81 8.10 -0.76
CA LEU A 57 -27.22 8.04 -1.10
C LEU A 57 -27.83 6.68 -0.78
N HIS A 58 -27.05 5.59 -0.90
CA HIS A 58 -27.49 4.26 -0.45
C HIS A 58 -27.67 4.23 1.07
N VAL A 59 -26.71 4.77 1.83
CA VAL A 59 -26.80 4.83 3.29
C VAL A 59 -28.00 5.67 3.73
N GLU A 60 -28.18 6.87 3.16
CA GLU A 60 -29.33 7.74 3.46
C GLU A 60 -30.66 7.04 3.11
N LEU A 61 -30.73 6.34 1.97
CA LEU A 61 -31.93 5.60 1.57
C LEU A 61 -32.29 4.51 2.58
N ILE A 62 -31.32 3.71 3.03
CA ILE A 62 -31.52 2.65 4.01
C ILE A 62 -32.00 3.23 5.34
N GLU A 63 -31.40 4.32 5.81
CA GLU A 63 -31.82 5.00 7.05
C GLU A 63 -33.26 5.53 6.96
N LEU A 64 -33.64 6.17 5.84
CA LEU A 64 -35.00 6.67 5.63
C LEU A 64 -36.02 5.53 5.52
N LEU A 65 -35.70 4.46 4.80
CA LEU A 65 -36.58 3.29 4.67
C LEU A 65 -36.79 2.59 6.01
N LYS A 66 -35.75 2.52 6.85
CA LYS A 66 -35.86 2.00 8.22
C LYS A 66 -36.79 2.86 9.08
N GLN A 67 -36.73 4.18 8.98
CA GLN A 67 -37.61 5.10 9.71
C GLN A 67 -39.09 5.01 9.28
N THR A 68 -39.35 4.61 8.03
CA THR A 68 -40.70 4.58 7.45
C THR A 68 -41.43 3.25 7.62
N GLY A 69 -40.74 2.21 8.10
CA GLY A 69 -41.34 0.89 8.34
C GLY A 69 -41.76 0.17 7.06
N LEU A 70 -40.97 0.30 5.98
CA LEU A 70 -41.21 -0.34 4.68
C LEU A 70 -40.22 -1.50 4.45
N PRO A 71 -40.46 -2.71 5.01
CA PRO A 71 -39.47 -3.78 5.07
C PRO A 71 -39.04 -4.31 3.70
N ASP A 72 -39.97 -4.46 2.75
CA ASP A 72 -39.67 -4.97 1.41
C ASP A 72 -38.74 -4.01 0.63
N GLN A 73 -39.01 -2.70 0.71
CA GLN A 73 -38.19 -1.67 0.07
C GLN A 73 -36.83 -1.54 0.76
N LEU A 74 -36.78 -1.68 2.09
CA LEU A 74 -35.54 -1.67 2.86
C LEU A 74 -34.64 -2.84 2.46
N GLU A 75 -35.20 -4.05 2.33
CA GLU A 75 -34.48 -5.24 1.87
C GLU A 75 -33.93 -5.03 0.44
N GLU A 76 -34.75 -4.50 -0.47
CA GLU A 76 -34.33 -4.19 -1.83
C GLU A 76 -33.19 -3.15 -1.86
N ALA A 77 -33.29 -2.09 -1.06
CA ALA A 77 -32.25 -1.07 -0.96
C ALA A 77 -30.93 -1.64 -0.43
N ARG A 78 -30.96 -2.49 0.59
CA ARG A 78 -29.77 -3.16 1.14
C ARG A 78 -29.14 -4.12 0.12
N MET A 79 -29.94 -4.89 -0.61
CA MET A 79 -29.45 -5.77 -1.69
C MET A 79 -28.83 -4.97 -2.84
N ASN A 80 -29.46 -3.86 -3.22
CA ASN A 80 -28.95 -2.96 -4.25
C ASN A 80 -27.60 -2.36 -3.84
N MET A 81 -27.48 -1.85 -2.61
CA MET A 81 -26.21 -1.35 -2.07
C MET A 81 -25.15 -2.45 -2.08
N HIS A 82 -25.46 -3.63 -1.57
CA HIS A 82 -24.51 -4.75 -1.53
C HIS A 82 -24.10 -5.22 -2.94
N SER A 83 -24.97 -5.12 -3.94
CA SER A 83 -24.60 -5.48 -5.32
C SER A 83 -23.46 -4.60 -5.88
N VAL A 84 -23.34 -3.37 -5.37
CA VAL A 84 -22.32 -2.40 -5.78
C VAL A 84 -21.11 -2.43 -4.83
N TYR A 85 -21.35 -2.44 -3.52
CA TYR A 85 -20.33 -2.29 -2.48
C TYR A 85 -20.27 -3.48 -1.53
N PRO A 86 -19.07 -3.88 -1.09
CA PRO A 86 -18.94 -4.65 0.15
C PRO A 86 -19.49 -3.81 1.30
N LEU A 87 -20.33 -4.39 2.17
CA LEU A 87 -20.89 -3.65 3.30
C LEU A 87 -19.93 -3.68 4.50
N SER A 88 -19.94 -2.60 5.27
CA SER A 88 -19.22 -2.52 6.54
C SER A 88 -19.81 -3.48 7.58
N GLU A 89 -19.05 -3.76 8.64
CA GLU A 89 -19.50 -4.59 9.75
C GLU A 89 -20.80 -4.06 10.38
N SER A 90 -20.89 -2.74 10.58
CA SER A 90 -22.07 -2.07 11.13
C SER A 90 -23.31 -2.23 10.24
N LEU A 91 -23.17 -2.07 8.93
CA LEU A 91 -24.29 -2.24 7.98
C LEU A 91 -24.76 -3.69 7.92
N TRP A 92 -23.83 -4.65 7.95
CA TRP A 92 -24.18 -6.06 8.02
C TRP A 92 -24.89 -6.41 9.33
N LEU A 93 -24.36 -5.96 10.49
CA LEU A 93 -24.96 -6.22 11.79
C LEU A 93 -26.35 -5.58 11.92
N ASP A 94 -26.53 -4.36 11.40
CA ASP A 94 -27.85 -3.71 11.37
C ASP A 94 -28.88 -4.54 10.60
N TRP A 95 -28.52 -5.05 9.43
CA TRP A 95 -29.39 -5.92 8.63
C TRP A 95 -29.64 -7.27 9.28
N ILE A 96 -28.59 -7.89 9.82
CA ILE A 96 -28.66 -9.17 10.53
C ILE A 96 -29.57 -9.06 11.75
N ASN A 97 -29.51 -7.96 12.50
CA ASN A 97 -30.34 -7.76 13.67
C ASN A 97 -31.82 -7.59 13.31
N ASP A 98 -32.15 -6.85 12.26
CA ASP A 98 -33.53 -6.78 11.76
C ASP A 98 -34.02 -8.17 11.31
N ALA A 99 -33.17 -8.94 10.61
CA ALA A 99 -33.54 -10.28 10.13
C ALA A 99 -33.71 -11.32 11.26
N LYS A 100 -33.08 -11.12 12.43
CA LYS A 100 -33.30 -11.97 13.62
C LYS A 100 -34.73 -11.90 14.13
N GLU A 101 -35.42 -10.77 13.96
CA GLU A 101 -36.81 -10.60 14.41
C GLU A 101 -37.76 -11.56 13.68
N GLU A 102 -37.43 -11.96 12.45
CA GLU A 102 -38.23 -12.87 11.61
C GLU A 102 -37.74 -14.34 11.66
N ALA A 103 -36.64 -14.60 12.37
CA ALA A 103 -35.95 -15.90 12.36
C ALA A 103 -36.65 -17.02 13.16
N PHE A 104 -37.87 -16.78 13.64
CA PHE A 104 -38.73 -17.80 14.25
C PHE A 104 -39.45 -18.69 13.23
N THR A 105 -39.40 -18.34 11.93
CA THR A 105 -39.89 -19.15 10.81
C THR A 105 -38.75 -19.86 10.10
N GLU A 106 -39.01 -21.00 9.45
CA GLU A 106 -37.99 -21.71 8.65
C GLU A 106 -37.43 -20.83 7.52
N GLU A 107 -38.30 -20.07 6.85
CA GLU A 107 -37.91 -19.14 5.78
C GLU A 107 -37.06 -17.98 6.32
N GLY A 108 -37.43 -17.41 7.48
CA GLY A 108 -36.68 -16.35 8.15
C GLY A 108 -35.31 -16.83 8.64
N GLU A 109 -35.22 -18.03 9.20
CA GLU A 109 -33.93 -18.64 9.57
C GLU A 109 -33.04 -18.88 8.35
N ALA A 110 -33.59 -19.40 7.25
CA ALA A 110 -32.85 -19.61 6.02
C ALA A 110 -32.33 -18.27 5.44
N LYS A 111 -33.14 -17.21 5.48
CA LYS A 111 -32.74 -15.85 5.11
C LYS A 111 -31.61 -15.35 6.00
N LEU A 112 -31.73 -15.45 7.32
CA LEU A 112 -30.72 -15.01 8.28
C LEU A 112 -29.38 -15.74 8.07
N ARG A 113 -29.40 -17.07 7.89
CA ARG A 113 -28.20 -17.85 7.56
C ARG A 113 -27.55 -17.38 6.26
N SER A 114 -28.36 -17.11 5.22
CA SER A 114 -27.85 -16.56 3.97
C SER A 114 -27.20 -15.18 4.13
N LEU A 115 -27.69 -14.34 5.03
CA LEU A 115 -27.07 -13.04 5.34
C LEU A 115 -25.70 -13.22 5.99
N TYR A 116 -25.55 -14.15 6.95
CA TYR A 116 -24.23 -14.47 7.51
C TYR A 116 -23.24 -14.95 6.44
N ASP A 117 -23.68 -15.82 5.52
CA ASP A 117 -22.85 -16.34 4.42
C ASP A 117 -22.47 -15.26 3.40
N LYS A 118 -23.28 -14.22 3.24
CA LYS A 118 -22.93 -13.05 2.41
C LYS A 118 -21.94 -12.15 3.15
N ALA A 119 -22.20 -11.88 4.42
CA ALA A 119 -21.37 -11.00 5.23
C ALA A 119 -19.92 -11.49 5.38
N GLU A 120 -19.71 -12.80 5.55
CA GLU A 120 -18.36 -13.38 5.67
C GLU A 120 -17.49 -13.21 4.40
N LYS A 121 -18.12 -12.96 3.24
CA LYS A 121 -17.41 -12.79 1.96
C LYS A 121 -16.85 -11.39 1.76
N ASP A 122 -17.40 -10.40 2.44
CA ASP A 122 -16.92 -9.02 2.35
C ASP A 122 -15.65 -8.84 3.19
N TYR A 123 -15.74 -9.12 4.50
CA TYR A 123 -14.62 -8.95 5.44
C TYR A 123 -14.61 -10.00 6.56
N LEU A 124 -13.42 -10.24 7.13
CA LEU A 124 -13.26 -10.99 8.37
C LEU A 124 -13.70 -10.12 9.56
N SER A 125 -14.91 -10.35 10.07
CA SER A 125 -15.46 -9.68 11.26
C SER A 125 -15.69 -10.66 12.41
N ILE A 126 -15.05 -10.44 13.55
CA ILE A 126 -15.26 -11.25 14.75
C ILE A 126 -16.67 -11.02 15.31
N ASP A 127 -17.20 -9.79 15.23
CA ASP A 127 -18.50 -9.45 15.79
C ASP A 127 -19.66 -10.11 15.01
N ILE A 128 -19.55 -10.23 13.69
CA ILE A 128 -20.51 -10.98 12.86
C ILE A 128 -20.45 -12.48 13.19
N TRP A 129 -19.25 -13.06 13.30
CA TRP A 129 -19.09 -14.46 13.69
C TRP A 129 -19.63 -14.75 15.09
N LYS A 130 -19.45 -13.80 16.03
CA LYS A 130 -20.01 -13.88 17.38
C LYS A 130 -21.53 -13.89 17.34
N SER A 131 -22.13 -12.96 16.61
CA SER A 131 -23.57 -12.91 16.37
C SER A 131 -24.11 -14.23 15.77
N PHE A 132 -23.39 -14.81 14.81
CA PHE A 132 -23.74 -16.12 14.24
C PHE A 132 -23.71 -17.23 15.30
N THR A 133 -22.63 -17.31 16.08
CA THR A 133 -22.50 -18.34 17.13
C THR A 133 -23.53 -18.19 18.24
N GLU A 134 -23.84 -16.97 18.66
CA GLU A 134 -24.87 -16.69 19.66
C GLU A 134 -26.26 -17.09 19.16
N PHE A 135 -26.59 -16.81 17.89
CA PHE A 135 -27.83 -17.26 17.26
C PHE A 135 -27.96 -18.79 17.24
N VAL A 136 -26.90 -19.49 16.80
CA VAL A 136 -26.86 -20.96 16.76
C VAL A 136 -27.03 -21.54 18.17
N LEU A 137 -26.32 -20.99 19.15
CA LEU A 137 -26.41 -21.43 20.54
C LEU A 137 -27.77 -21.15 21.17
N GLU A 138 -28.39 -20.00 20.91
CA GLU A 138 -29.73 -19.69 21.42
C GLU A 138 -30.75 -20.73 20.98
N LYS A 139 -30.71 -21.13 19.70
CA LYS A 139 -31.56 -22.20 19.16
C LYS A 139 -31.27 -23.54 19.82
N PHE A 140 -30.00 -23.90 19.96
CA PHE A 140 -29.59 -25.15 20.61
C PHE A 140 -30.05 -25.19 22.08
N TYR A 141 -29.79 -24.14 22.86
CA TYR A 141 -30.08 -24.13 24.29
C TYR A 141 -31.59 -24.18 24.59
N LYS A 142 -32.44 -23.60 23.74
CA LYS A 142 -33.91 -23.75 23.84
C LYS A 142 -34.35 -25.21 23.79
N ALA A 143 -33.75 -26.01 22.91
CA ALA A 143 -34.02 -27.45 22.83
C ALA A 143 -33.32 -28.23 23.96
N PHE A 144 -32.08 -27.84 24.28
CA PHE A 144 -31.25 -28.48 25.30
C PHE A 144 -31.88 -28.42 26.70
N GLU A 145 -32.57 -27.33 27.06
CA GLU A 145 -33.23 -27.18 28.37
C GLU A 145 -34.11 -28.38 28.73
N THR A 146 -34.91 -28.86 27.77
CA THR A 146 -35.84 -29.98 27.93
C THR A 146 -35.29 -31.32 27.44
N MET A 147 -34.04 -31.36 26.98
CA MET A 147 -33.41 -32.55 26.42
C MET A 147 -33.03 -33.54 27.53
N GLU A 148 -33.63 -34.74 27.49
CA GLU A 148 -33.34 -35.84 28.43
C GLU A 148 -32.28 -36.81 27.89
N GLU A 149 -32.31 -37.09 26.59
CA GLU A 149 -31.38 -37.98 25.88
C GLU A 149 -30.61 -37.21 24.79
N GLU A 150 -29.47 -37.74 24.34
CA GLU A 150 -28.65 -37.12 23.29
C GLU A 150 -29.42 -37.10 21.95
N ASP A 151 -29.70 -35.91 21.43
CA ASP A 151 -30.12 -35.72 20.04
C ASP A 151 -28.87 -35.55 19.17
N GLU A 152 -28.34 -36.68 18.68
CA GLU A 152 -27.07 -36.70 17.92
C GLU A 152 -27.10 -35.78 16.70
N ASP A 153 -28.23 -35.71 15.99
CA ASP A 153 -28.37 -34.91 14.77
C ASP A 153 -28.30 -33.40 15.09
N LEU A 154 -29.06 -32.95 16.10
CA LEU A 154 -29.02 -31.54 16.53
C LEU A 154 -27.66 -31.16 17.12
N ILE A 155 -27.06 -32.04 17.92
CA ILE A 155 -25.77 -31.83 18.56
C ILE A 155 -24.66 -31.72 17.51
N GLU A 156 -24.60 -32.64 16.54
CA GLU A 156 -23.54 -32.60 15.52
C GLU A 156 -23.74 -31.42 14.56
N SER A 157 -24.98 -31.11 14.15
CA SER A 157 -25.25 -29.92 13.32
C SER A 157 -24.83 -28.63 14.02
N THR A 158 -25.12 -28.48 15.32
CA THR A 158 -24.69 -27.32 16.13
C THR A 158 -23.17 -27.26 16.22
N ARG A 159 -22.52 -28.42 16.44
CA ARG A 159 -21.05 -28.52 16.50
C ARG A 159 -20.39 -28.13 15.18
N GLU A 160 -20.94 -28.55 14.04
CA GLU A 160 -20.44 -28.17 12.72
C GLU A 160 -20.47 -26.64 12.51
N ASP A 161 -21.57 -26.00 12.89
CA ASP A 161 -21.71 -24.54 12.82
C ASP A 161 -20.69 -23.82 13.72
N LEU A 162 -20.53 -24.26 14.97
CA LEU A 162 -19.57 -23.65 15.91
C LEU A 162 -18.12 -23.87 15.47
N THR A 163 -17.78 -25.08 15.02
CA THR A 163 -16.43 -25.40 14.55
C THR A 163 -16.09 -24.68 13.25
N ARG A 164 -17.08 -24.40 12.38
CA ARG A 164 -16.91 -23.50 11.22
C ARG A 164 -16.47 -22.10 11.68
N ALA A 165 -17.15 -21.51 12.65
CA ALA A 165 -16.80 -20.19 13.19
C ALA A 165 -15.40 -20.19 13.83
N VAL A 166 -15.06 -21.21 14.60
CA VAL A 166 -13.72 -21.39 15.18
C VAL A 166 -12.65 -21.48 14.09
N ARG A 167 -12.87 -22.28 13.04
CA ARG A 167 -11.91 -22.48 11.95
C ARG A 167 -11.56 -21.18 11.23
N VAL A 168 -12.55 -20.33 10.96
CA VAL A 168 -12.35 -19.05 10.25
C VAL A 168 -11.64 -18.03 11.14
N THR A 169 -11.97 -17.99 12.43
CA THR A 169 -11.50 -16.94 13.35
C THR A 169 -10.24 -17.29 14.14
N THR A 170 -9.82 -18.56 14.19
CA THR A 170 -8.72 -19.04 15.06
C THR A 170 -7.39 -18.28 14.89
N GLN A 171 -7.12 -17.75 13.70
CA GLN A 171 -5.88 -17.02 13.39
C GLN A 171 -5.89 -15.56 13.89
N HIS A 172 -7.04 -15.07 14.36
CA HIS A 172 -7.14 -13.77 14.99
C HIS A 172 -6.59 -13.84 16.42
N ILE A 173 -5.29 -13.61 16.57
CA ILE A 173 -4.52 -13.81 17.81
C ILE A 173 -5.15 -13.12 19.03
N LYS A 174 -5.66 -11.89 18.86
CA LYS A 174 -6.24 -11.09 19.96
C LYS A 174 -7.68 -11.46 20.37
N ARG A 175 -8.57 -11.77 19.41
CA ARG A 175 -10.04 -11.86 19.61
C ARG A 175 -10.63 -13.23 19.33
N SER A 176 -9.87 -14.18 18.77
CA SER A 176 -10.37 -15.54 18.48
C SER A 176 -10.90 -16.28 19.70
N GLN A 177 -10.46 -15.88 20.91
CA GLN A 177 -10.93 -16.46 22.16
C GLN A 177 -12.43 -16.23 22.40
N GLU A 178 -12.99 -15.12 21.90
CA GLU A 178 -14.42 -14.81 22.04
C GLU A 178 -15.30 -15.90 21.41
N ILE A 179 -14.93 -16.37 20.22
CA ILE A 179 -15.66 -17.41 19.48
C ILE A 179 -15.35 -18.80 20.04
N TRP A 180 -14.08 -19.08 20.31
CA TRP A 180 -13.67 -20.38 20.81
C TRP A 180 -14.27 -20.70 22.19
N SER A 181 -14.42 -19.70 23.06
CA SER A 181 -15.01 -19.90 24.40
C SER A 181 -16.48 -20.32 24.33
N LEU A 182 -17.24 -19.80 23.36
CA LEU A 182 -18.63 -20.21 23.12
C LEU A 182 -18.71 -21.68 22.68
N TYR A 183 -17.82 -22.10 21.78
CA TYR A 183 -17.72 -23.51 21.37
C TYR A 183 -17.31 -24.43 22.52
N LEU A 184 -16.32 -24.04 23.31
CA LEU A 184 -15.90 -24.80 24.49
C LEU A 184 -17.06 -24.98 25.48
N GLN A 185 -17.80 -23.90 25.76
CA GLN A 185 -18.91 -23.93 26.71
C GLN A 185 -19.97 -24.95 26.28
N PHE A 186 -20.32 -24.97 25.00
CA PHE A 186 -21.21 -25.97 24.41
C PHE A 186 -20.73 -27.40 24.66
N GLU A 187 -19.46 -27.72 24.39
CA GLU A 187 -18.94 -29.09 24.59
C GLU A 187 -18.89 -29.48 26.07
N VAL A 188 -18.61 -28.51 26.96
CA VAL A 188 -18.60 -28.70 28.41
C VAL A 188 -20.01 -28.93 28.95
N ASP A 189 -21.02 -28.22 28.44
CA ASP A 189 -22.42 -28.39 28.87
C ASP A 189 -22.96 -29.76 28.48
N LEU A 190 -22.65 -30.24 27.27
CA LEU A 190 -22.94 -31.61 26.83
C LEU A 190 -22.31 -32.64 27.77
N MET A 191 -21.03 -32.44 28.09
CA MET A 191 -20.31 -33.32 29.01
C MET A 191 -20.95 -33.34 30.40
N ASN A 192 -21.31 -32.18 30.94
CA ASN A 192 -21.90 -32.06 32.28
C ASN A 192 -23.28 -32.72 32.37
N ARG A 193 -24.08 -32.62 31.30
CA ARG A 193 -25.45 -33.15 31.26
C ARG A 193 -25.47 -34.66 31.05
N PHE A 194 -24.83 -35.15 30.00
CA PHE A 194 -24.90 -36.56 29.60
C PHE A 194 -23.82 -37.43 30.24
N LYS A 195 -22.72 -36.83 30.70
CA LYS A 195 -21.58 -37.51 31.35
C LYS A 195 -21.00 -38.65 30.51
N ASN A 196 -21.05 -38.49 29.19
CA ASN A 196 -20.50 -39.43 28.22
C ASN A 196 -18.96 -39.36 28.23
N PRO A 197 -18.24 -40.50 28.41
CA PRO A 197 -16.77 -40.54 28.37
C PRO A 197 -16.15 -40.04 27.06
N ASP A 198 -16.81 -40.30 25.91
CA ASP A 198 -16.32 -39.85 24.61
C ASP A 198 -16.39 -38.33 24.51
N GLN A 199 -17.42 -37.72 25.10
CA GLN A 199 -17.57 -36.28 25.19
C GLN A 199 -16.50 -35.66 26.11
N ALA A 200 -16.15 -36.32 27.22
CA ALA A 200 -15.02 -35.87 28.05
C ALA A 200 -13.71 -35.90 27.27
N ALA A 201 -13.42 -36.98 26.53
CA ALA A 201 -12.24 -37.07 25.66
C ALA A 201 -12.23 -35.96 24.59
N ARG A 202 -13.39 -35.60 24.04
CA ARG A 202 -13.56 -34.48 23.10
C ARG A 202 -13.20 -33.14 23.75
N VAL A 203 -13.75 -32.82 24.92
CA VAL A 203 -13.44 -31.58 25.65
C VAL A 203 -11.93 -31.46 25.91
N LYS A 204 -11.28 -32.56 26.35
CA LYS A 204 -9.81 -32.62 26.48
C LYS A 204 -9.11 -32.28 25.16
N GLY A 205 -9.56 -32.87 24.05
CA GLY A 205 -9.03 -32.58 22.71
C GLY A 205 -9.21 -31.12 22.28
N VAL A 206 -10.35 -30.50 22.60
CA VAL A 206 -10.63 -29.08 22.29
C VAL A 206 -9.66 -28.16 23.03
N TYR A 207 -9.40 -28.40 24.32
CA TYR A 207 -8.39 -27.66 25.08
C TYR A 207 -6.99 -27.83 24.52
N LEU A 208 -6.54 -29.08 24.30
CA LEU A 208 -5.19 -29.34 23.80
C LEU A 208 -4.96 -28.72 22.41
N THR A 209 -5.97 -28.77 21.55
CA THR A 209 -5.95 -28.10 20.24
C THR A 209 -5.81 -26.58 20.40
N ARG A 210 -6.55 -25.96 21.32
CA ARG A 210 -6.47 -24.52 21.57
C ARG A 210 -5.12 -24.10 22.14
N LEU A 211 -4.57 -24.87 23.08
CA LEU A 211 -3.23 -24.63 23.65
C LEU A 211 -2.13 -24.69 22.59
N GLY A 212 -2.33 -25.42 21.49
CA GLY A 212 -1.42 -25.44 20.35
C GLY A 212 -1.61 -24.30 19.33
N ASN A 213 -2.72 -23.57 19.40
CA ASN A 213 -3.00 -22.44 18.52
C ASN A 213 -2.49 -21.13 19.15
N LEU A 214 -1.85 -20.28 18.35
CA LEU A 214 -1.38 -18.97 18.83
C LEU A 214 -2.54 -18.04 19.18
N HIS A 215 -2.64 -17.65 20.44
CA HIS A 215 -3.60 -16.67 20.96
C HIS A 215 -3.07 -16.05 22.26
N LEU A 216 -3.48 -14.82 22.58
CA LEU A 216 -2.96 -14.12 23.76
C LEU A 216 -3.50 -14.68 25.08
N ASP A 217 -4.70 -15.28 25.08
CA ASP A 217 -5.34 -15.84 26.28
C ASP A 217 -4.86 -17.26 26.63
N CYS A 218 -3.71 -17.70 26.10
CA CYS A 218 -3.23 -19.08 26.25
C CYS A 218 -2.99 -19.48 27.72
N GLU A 219 -2.59 -18.53 28.58
CA GLU A 219 -2.43 -18.77 30.01
C GLU A 219 -3.77 -19.05 30.70
N LYS A 220 -4.81 -18.28 30.38
CA LYS A 220 -6.16 -18.52 30.88
C LYS A 220 -6.64 -19.90 30.43
N THR A 221 -6.49 -20.23 29.15
CA THR A 221 -6.86 -21.54 28.59
C THR A 221 -6.14 -22.69 29.32
N PHE A 222 -4.87 -22.52 29.67
CA PHE A 222 -4.09 -23.54 30.40
C PHE A 222 -4.61 -23.73 31.84
N ASN A 223 -4.95 -22.64 32.52
CA ASN A 223 -5.55 -22.68 33.86
C ASN A 223 -6.94 -23.33 33.86
N ASP A 224 -7.77 -22.99 32.86
CA ASP A 224 -9.08 -23.60 32.66
C ASP A 224 -8.95 -25.11 32.38
N TYR A 225 -7.97 -25.51 31.57
CA TYR A 225 -7.65 -26.92 31.32
C TYR A 225 -7.23 -27.67 32.60
N SER A 226 -6.37 -27.06 33.44
CA SER A 226 -6.00 -27.65 34.74
C SER A 226 -7.23 -27.89 35.63
N THR A 227 -8.16 -26.95 35.64
CA THR A 227 -9.42 -27.07 36.39
C THR A 227 -10.26 -28.22 35.85
N TYR A 228 -10.37 -28.33 34.52
CA TYR A 228 -11.03 -29.46 33.85
C TYR A 228 -10.41 -30.81 34.23
N VAL A 229 -9.08 -30.97 34.15
CA VAL A 229 -8.40 -32.23 34.48
C VAL A 229 -8.60 -32.58 35.95
N THR A 230 -8.56 -31.61 36.86
CA THR A 230 -8.83 -31.83 38.29
C THR A 230 -10.24 -32.36 38.53
N ALA A 231 -11.23 -31.90 37.76
CA ALA A 231 -12.62 -32.31 37.92
C ALA A 231 -12.92 -33.68 37.28
N TRP A 232 -12.27 -34.03 36.16
CA TRP A 232 -12.69 -35.14 35.30
C TRP A 232 -11.64 -36.23 35.05
N ASP A 233 -10.35 -35.98 35.30
CA ASP A 233 -9.26 -36.93 35.06
C ASP A 233 -8.11 -36.73 36.08
N ASN A 234 -8.47 -36.56 37.36
CA ASN A 234 -7.53 -36.23 38.42
C ASN A 234 -6.50 -37.34 38.67
N GLU A 235 -6.84 -38.60 38.37
CA GLU A 235 -5.93 -39.73 38.48
C GLU A 235 -4.71 -39.59 37.56
N ASN A 236 -4.90 -39.00 36.37
CA ASN A 236 -3.84 -38.74 35.39
C ASN A 236 -3.40 -37.27 35.37
N TYR A 237 -3.66 -36.51 36.44
CA TYR A 237 -3.42 -35.07 36.48
C TYR A 237 -2.00 -34.68 36.07
N GLU A 238 -0.99 -35.26 36.73
CA GLU A 238 0.41 -34.93 36.46
C GLU A 238 0.80 -35.23 35.01
N GLN A 239 0.40 -36.38 34.49
CA GLN A 239 0.68 -36.77 33.10
C GLN A 239 0.04 -35.81 32.10
N ASN A 240 -1.24 -35.50 32.28
CA ASN A 240 -1.99 -34.58 31.41
C ASN A 240 -1.40 -33.16 31.44
N MET A 241 -1.07 -32.66 32.63
CA MET A 241 -0.50 -31.32 32.79
C MET A 241 0.91 -31.21 32.23
N VAL A 242 1.73 -32.28 32.31
CA VAL A 242 3.05 -32.31 31.67
C VAL A 242 2.93 -32.27 30.14
N GLU A 243 2.00 -33.02 29.57
CA GLU A 243 1.73 -33.00 28.12
C GLU A 243 1.24 -31.63 27.66
N ALA A 244 0.23 -31.07 28.35
CA ALA A 244 -0.31 -29.75 28.03
C ALA A 244 0.73 -28.64 28.20
N ASN A 245 1.56 -28.68 29.24
CA ASN A 245 2.59 -27.67 29.48
C ASN A 245 3.64 -27.65 28.37
N LYS A 246 3.95 -28.81 27.77
CA LYS A 246 4.87 -28.88 26.63
C LYS A 246 4.32 -28.14 25.40
N ILE A 247 3.01 -28.22 25.15
CA ILE A 247 2.34 -27.51 24.06
C ILE A 247 2.25 -26.01 24.41
N TYR A 248 1.72 -25.72 25.60
CA TYR A 248 1.50 -24.37 26.11
C TYR A 248 2.77 -23.52 26.15
N ALA A 249 3.90 -24.07 26.61
CA ALA A 249 5.14 -23.30 26.75
C ALA A 249 5.64 -22.70 25.43
N GLU A 250 5.49 -23.42 24.31
CA GLU A 250 5.86 -22.90 22.99
C GLU A 250 4.87 -21.83 22.51
N THR A 251 3.57 -22.06 22.68
CA THR A 251 2.53 -21.09 22.34
C THR A 251 2.67 -19.81 23.16
N LYS A 252 2.95 -19.92 24.47
CA LYS A 252 3.15 -18.78 25.37
C LYS A 252 4.36 -17.95 24.96
N ARG A 253 5.48 -18.60 24.64
CA ARG A 253 6.66 -17.91 24.11
C ARG A 253 6.35 -17.11 22.85
N GLN A 254 5.58 -17.69 21.92
CA GLN A 254 5.16 -16.99 20.70
C GLN A 254 4.15 -15.88 21.01
N ALA A 255 3.22 -16.10 21.94
CA ALA A 255 2.23 -15.12 22.38
C ALA A 255 2.90 -13.87 22.96
N ASP A 256 3.91 -14.05 23.82
CA ASP A 256 4.67 -12.95 24.42
C ASP A 256 5.46 -12.14 23.36
N GLU A 257 5.95 -12.80 22.30
CA GLU A 257 6.61 -12.11 21.17
C GLU A 257 5.62 -11.27 20.35
N VAL A 258 4.41 -11.78 20.09
CA VAL A 258 3.40 -11.08 19.28
C VAL A 258 2.63 -10.02 20.06
N ASP A 259 2.53 -10.13 21.39
CA ASP A 259 1.85 -9.17 22.26
C ASP A 259 2.43 -7.76 22.08
N PHE A 260 3.75 -7.64 21.95
CA PHE A 260 4.43 -6.37 21.62
C PHE A 260 3.86 -5.71 20.36
N TYR A 261 3.61 -6.48 19.30
CA TYR A 261 3.06 -5.94 18.05
C TYR A 261 1.58 -5.63 18.16
N GLU A 262 0.82 -6.39 18.94
CA GLU A 262 -0.59 -6.11 19.23
C GLU A 262 -0.74 -4.82 20.07
N GLU A 263 0.15 -4.59 21.04
CA GLU A 263 0.24 -3.31 21.78
C GLU A 263 0.62 -2.16 20.86
N ASN A 264 1.64 -2.34 19.99
CA ASN A 264 2.06 -1.32 19.02
C ASN A 264 0.93 -0.93 18.07
N LEU A 265 0.08 -1.88 17.65
CA LEU A 265 -1.11 -1.57 16.86
C LEU A 265 -2.07 -0.66 17.63
N ILE A 266 -2.33 -0.93 18.91
CA ILE A 266 -3.22 -0.12 19.75
C ILE A 266 -2.64 1.28 19.95
N GLU A 267 -1.37 1.39 20.34
CA GLU A 267 -0.69 2.66 20.62
C GLU A 267 -0.66 3.59 19.39
N ASN A 268 -0.54 3.02 18.19
CA ASN A 268 -0.52 3.76 16.93
C ASN A 268 -1.91 3.83 16.25
N GLY A 269 -2.99 3.55 16.98
CA GLY A 269 -4.36 3.68 16.45
C GLY A 269 -4.64 2.81 15.23
N TYR A 270 -4.07 1.60 15.20
CA TYR A 270 -4.15 0.64 14.11
C TYR A 270 -3.67 1.21 12.77
N SER A 271 -2.63 2.05 12.79
CA SER A 271 -2.05 2.61 11.56
C SER A 271 -1.58 1.53 10.58
N LEU A 272 -1.68 1.82 9.28
CA LEU A 272 -1.22 0.89 8.24
C LEU A 272 0.29 0.61 8.33
N ASP A 273 1.09 1.58 8.76
CA ASP A 273 2.54 1.41 8.99
C ASP A 273 2.82 0.40 10.11
N ALA A 274 2.06 0.45 11.22
CA ALA A 274 2.17 -0.52 12.31
C ALA A 274 1.75 -1.94 11.86
N PHE A 275 0.73 -2.06 11.01
CA PHE A 275 0.38 -3.34 10.38
C PHE A 275 1.52 -3.85 9.49
N TYR A 276 2.14 -3.00 8.67
CA TYR A 276 3.27 -3.42 7.84
C TYR A 276 4.47 -3.86 8.68
N GLU A 277 4.80 -3.14 9.76
CA GLU A 277 5.86 -3.55 10.68
C GLU A 277 5.62 -4.95 11.24
N TYR A 278 4.38 -5.22 11.68
CA TYR A 278 4.00 -6.53 12.20
C TYR A 278 4.03 -7.62 11.11
N ILE A 279 3.46 -7.36 9.93
CA ILE A 279 3.46 -8.30 8.79
C ILE A 279 4.89 -8.66 8.39
N GLU A 280 5.79 -7.67 8.30
CA GLU A 280 7.19 -7.92 7.94
C GLU A 280 7.95 -8.68 9.04
N ALA A 281 7.66 -8.41 10.31
CA ALA A 281 8.21 -9.20 11.41
C ALA A 281 7.78 -10.68 11.33
N GLU A 282 6.50 -10.96 11.06
CA GLU A 282 6.01 -12.33 10.87
C GLU A 282 6.65 -13.01 9.65
N LYS A 283 6.81 -12.31 8.52
CA LYS A 283 7.47 -12.84 7.31
C LYS A 283 8.94 -13.22 7.54
N GLN A 284 9.63 -12.57 8.48
CA GLN A 284 11.04 -12.83 8.78
C GLN A 284 11.25 -14.07 9.66
N LYS A 285 10.18 -14.63 10.26
CA LYS A 285 10.28 -15.86 11.04
C LYS A 285 10.68 -17.05 10.16
N LYS A 286 11.57 -17.90 10.67
CA LYS A 286 12.06 -19.11 9.96
C LYS A 286 10.92 -20.06 9.56
N SER A 287 9.87 -20.11 10.37
CA SER A 287 8.67 -20.90 10.13
C SER A 287 7.46 -20.01 10.42
N PHE A 288 7.10 -19.17 9.46
CA PHE A 288 5.91 -18.32 9.58
C PHE A 288 4.64 -19.09 9.20
N SER A 289 3.52 -18.72 9.80
CA SER A 289 2.20 -19.23 9.43
C SER A 289 1.60 -18.35 8.33
N LEU A 290 1.35 -18.95 7.16
CA LEU A 290 0.67 -18.27 6.05
C LEU A 290 -0.66 -17.67 6.51
N ASN A 291 -1.44 -18.40 7.30
CA ASN A 291 -2.77 -17.95 7.71
C ASN A 291 -2.71 -16.83 8.76
N SER A 292 -1.65 -16.76 9.56
CA SER A 292 -1.46 -15.64 10.50
C SER A 292 -1.16 -14.35 9.75
N ILE A 293 -0.29 -14.39 8.74
CA ILE A 293 -0.02 -13.22 7.88
C ILE A 293 -1.28 -12.82 7.09
N ARG A 294 -2.03 -13.79 6.55
CA ARG A 294 -3.33 -13.52 5.91
C ARG A 294 -4.27 -12.80 6.88
N CYS A 295 -4.38 -13.27 8.12
CA CYS A 295 -5.23 -12.63 9.12
C CYS A 295 -4.80 -11.17 9.39
N LEU A 296 -3.49 -10.87 9.43
CA LEU A 296 -3.01 -9.48 9.54
C LEU A 296 -3.41 -8.62 8.35
N TYR A 297 -3.31 -9.14 7.12
CA TYR A 297 -3.82 -8.43 5.93
C TYR A 297 -5.33 -8.22 6.00
N GLU A 298 -6.12 -9.24 6.37
CA GLU A 298 -7.59 -9.12 6.49
C GLU A 298 -7.98 -8.09 7.58
N ARG A 299 -7.27 -8.05 8.70
CA ARG A 299 -7.45 -7.05 9.77
C ARG A 299 -7.12 -5.64 9.28
N ALA A 300 -6.03 -5.47 8.52
CA ALA A 300 -5.69 -4.18 7.92
C ALA A 300 -6.73 -3.77 6.85
N ILE A 301 -7.19 -4.71 6.04
CA ILE A 301 -8.20 -4.48 4.99
C ILE A 301 -9.53 -4.03 5.60
N LEU A 302 -9.98 -4.63 6.71
CA LEU A 302 -11.18 -4.16 7.42
C LEU A 302 -11.11 -2.65 7.75
N ILE A 303 -9.90 -2.13 7.93
CA ILE A 303 -9.59 -0.76 8.36
C ILE A 303 -9.13 0.15 7.21
N TYR A 304 -8.68 -0.40 6.08
CA TYR A 304 -8.08 0.32 4.95
C TYR A 304 -8.49 -0.31 3.61
N CYS A 305 -9.75 -0.75 3.49
CA CYS A 305 -10.23 -1.50 2.33
C CYS A 305 -10.12 -0.74 1.01
N THR A 306 -9.98 0.58 1.05
CA THR A 306 -9.87 1.43 -0.16
C THR A 306 -8.43 1.78 -0.53
N ASP A 307 -7.43 1.22 0.15
CA ASP A 307 -6.01 1.36 -0.21
C ASP A 307 -5.62 0.30 -1.27
N PRO A 308 -5.37 0.67 -2.53
CA PRO A 308 -5.03 -0.31 -3.56
C PRO A 308 -3.64 -0.95 -3.34
N GLY A 309 -2.74 -0.26 -2.64
CA GLY A 309 -1.41 -0.74 -2.32
C GLY A 309 -1.46 -1.96 -1.39
N LEU A 310 -2.26 -1.88 -0.34
CA LEU A 310 -2.50 -2.95 0.62
C LEU A 310 -3.03 -4.22 -0.06
N TRP A 311 -4.06 -4.08 -0.92
CA TRP A 311 -4.57 -5.20 -1.70
C TRP A 311 -3.52 -5.78 -2.64
N ASN A 312 -2.75 -4.92 -3.34
CA ASN A 312 -1.70 -5.36 -4.24
C ASN A 312 -0.61 -6.16 -3.51
N GLU A 313 -0.14 -5.67 -2.36
CA GLU A 313 0.84 -6.38 -1.52
C GLU A 313 0.29 -7.72 -1.03
N TYR A 314 -0.98 -7.76 -0.61
CA TYR A 314 -1.62 -9.00 -0.18
C TYR A 314 -1.71 -10.03 -1.31
N ILE A 315 -2.17 -9.60 -2.49
CA ILE A 315 -2.26 -10.47 -3.68
C ILE A 315 -0.87 -10.97 -4.09
N LEU A 316 0.14 -10.10 -4.13
CA LEU A 316 1.52 -10.49 -4.47
C LEU A 316 2.11 -11.47 -3.46
N PHE A 317 1.86 -11.26 -2.17
CA PHE A 317 2.24 -12.22 -1.13
C PHE A 317 1.61 -13.59 -1.35
N LEU A 318 0.31 -13.65 -1.69
CA LEU A 318 -0.37 -14.91 -1.98
C LEU A 318 0.16 -15.58 -3.25
N ILE A 319 0.46 -14.82 -4.30
CA ILE A 319 1.09 -15.33 -5.53
C ILE A 319 2.46 -15.96 -5.21
N GLU A 320 3.25 -15.31 -4.35
CA GLU A 320 4.59 -15.78 -4.00
C GLU A 320 4.57 -17.01 -3.09
N LYS A 321 3.69 -17.04 -2.07
CA LYS A 321 3.77 -18.01 -0.96
C LYS A 321 2.74 -19.12 -0.99
N ALA A 322 1.57 -18.91 -1.61
CA ALA A 322 0.44 -19.84 -1.48
C ALA A 322 -0.06 -20.37 -2.83
N ARG A 323 -0.01 -19.55 -3.89
CA ARG A 323 -0.44 -19.83 -5.28
C ARG A 323 -1.62 -20.83 -5.39
N VAL A 324 -2.67 -20.61 -4.60
CA VAL A 324 -3.96 -21.30 -4.75
C VAL A 324 -4.88 -20.36 -5.53
N VAL A 325 -5.21 -20.75 -6.77
CA VAL A 325 -5.93 -19.89 -7.72
C VAL A 325 -7.31 -19.49 -7.19
N SER A 326 -8.08 -20.43 -6.63
CA SER A 326 -9.41 -20.14 -6.07
C SER A 326 -9.39 -19.12 -4.93
N PHE A 327 -8.34 -19.09 -4.10
CA PHE A 327 -8.19 -18.03 -3.09
C PHE A 327 -7.84 -16.68 -3.73
N LEU A 328 -6.95 -16.68 -4.72
CA LEU A 328 -6.58 -15.45 -5.43
C LEU A 328 -7.76 -14.84 -6.16
N GLU A 329 -8.65 -15.65 -6.73
CA GLU A 329 -9.86 -15.18 -7.40
C GLU A 329 -10.75 -14.39 -6.43
N ILE A 330 -11.09 -15.00 -5.28
CA ILE A 330 -11.93 -14.38 -4.24
C ILE A 330 -11.31 -13.06 -3.74
N ILE A 331 -10.00 -13.05 -3.47
CA ILE A 331 -9.31 -11.85 -3.02
C ILE A 331 -9.29 -10.77 -4.10
N CYS A 332 -9.04 -11.12 -5.37
CA CYS A 332 -9.07 -10.16 -6.47
C CYS A 332 -10.47 -9.56 -6.68
N GLN A 333 -11.52 -10.38 -6.60
CA GLN A 333 -12.91 -9.92 -6.68
C GLN A 333 -13.24 -8.92 -5.57
N ARG A 334 -12.84 -9.21 -4.33
CA ARG A 334 -12.99 -8.27 -3.20
C ARG A 334 -12.21 -6.98 -3.42
N ALA A 335 -10.99 -7.08 -3.93
CA ALA A 335 -10.12 -5.93 -4.19
C ALA A 335 -10.74 -4.98 -5.22
N ILE A 336 -11.28 -5.48 -6.34
CA ILE A 336 -11.91 -4.62 -7.37
C ILE A 336 -13.27 -4.06 -6.94
N ARG A 337 -14.00 -4.73 -6.04
CA ARG A 337 -15.24 -4.19 -5.47
C ARG A 337 -14.96 -3.03 -4.51
N ASN A 338 -13.83 -3.08 -3.81
CA ASN A 338 -13.39 -2.01 -2.92
C ASN A 338 -12.68 -0.84 -3.63
N CYS A 339 -11.86 -1.18 -4.63
CA CYS A 339 -11.00 -0.23 -5.35
C CYS A 339 -11.23 -0.34 -6.87
N PRO A 340 -12.45 -0.10 -7.38
CA PRO A 340 -12.76 -0.26 -8.80
C PRO A 340 -11.97 0.69 -9.72
N TRP A 341 -11.38 1.75 -9.16
CA TRP A 341 -10.50 2.69 -9.87
C TRP A 341 -9.07 2.16 -10.11
N SER A 342 -8.65 1.08 -9.46
CA SER A 342 -7.27 0.59 -9.56
C SER A 342 -7.08 -0.39 -10.72
N GLY A 343 -6.37 0.07 -11.75
CA GLY A 343 -6.03 -0.76 -12.91
C GLY A 343 -5.07 -1.90 -12.57
N ILE A 344 -4.24 -1.74 -11.54
CA ILE A 344 -3.34 -2.79 -11.06
C ILE A 344 -4.15 -3.96 -10.48
N LEU A 345 -5.19 -3.68 -9.68
CA LEU A 345 -6.04 -4.73 -9.10
C LEU A 345 -6.85 -5.46 -10.17
N TRP A 346 -7.42 -4.74 -11.13
CA TRP A 346 -8.02 -5.36 -12.32
C TRP A 346 -7.02 -6.22 -13.10
N SER A 347 -5.77 -5.76 -13.23
CA SER A 347 -4.72 -6.51 -13.91
C SER A 347 -4.33 -7.81 -13.19
N HIS A 348 -4.43 -7.86 -11.86
CA HIS A 348 -4.31 -9.12 -11.11
C HIS A 348 -5.50 -10.04 -11.40
N TYR A 349 -6.71 -9.50 -11.36
CA TYR A 349 -7.90 -10.31 -11.58
C TYR A 349 -7.94 -10.92 -12.99
N ILE A 350 -7.61 -10.15 -14.03
CA ILE A 350 -7.48 -10.65 -15.41
C ILE A 350 -6.48 -11.80 -15.50
N ARG A 351 -5.33 -11.70 -14.83
CA ARG A 351 -4.31 -12.77 -14.82
C ARG A 351 -4.75 -14.02 -14.08
N VAL A 352 -5.54 -13.88 -13.01
CA VAL A 352 -6.13 -15.02 -12.31
C VAL A 352 -7.13 -15.73 -13.22
N ARG A 353 -8.03 -14.98 -13.86
CA ARG A 353 -9.02 -15.54 -14.80
C ARG A 353 -8.36 -16.19 -16.01
N GLU A 354 -7.30 -15.59 -16.54
CA GLU A 354 -6.48 -16.20 -17.59
C GLU A 354 -5.88 -17.55 -17.13
N SER A 355 -5.44 -17.66 -15.88
CA SER A 355 -4.89 -18.93 -15.36
C SER A 355 -5.94 -20.03 -15.15
N GLU A 356 -7.22 -19.66 -15.25
CA GLU A 356 -8.39 -20.55 -15.22
C GLU A 356 -8.98 -20.75 -16.63
N ASP A 357 -8.18 -20.44 -17.67
CA ASP A 357 -8.55 -20.59 -19.08
C ASP A 357 -9.78 -19.75 -19.50
N ALA A 358 -9.98 -18.58 -18.87
CA ALA A 358 -11.07 -17.67 -19.24
C ALA A 358 -10.99 -17.22 -20.71
N GLU A 359 -12.14 -17.21 -21.38
CA GLU A 359 -12.26 -16.87 -22.80
C GLU A 359 -12.10 -15.35 -23.06
N PRO A 360 -11.78 -14.94 -24.30
CA PRO A 360 -11.62 -13.52 -24.62
C PRO A 360 -12.86 -12.66 -24.34
N SER A 361 -14.05 -13.25 -24.46
CA SER A 361 -15.33 -12.60 -24.15
C SER A 361 -15.43 -12.20 -22.68
N GLU A 362 -15.01 -13.06 -21.76
CA GLU A 362 -14.99 -12.80 -20.32
C GLU A 362 -13.99 -11.70 -19.98
N ILE A 363 -12.77 -11.76 -20.53
CA ILE A 363 -11.73 -10.76 -20.29
C ILE A 363 -12.16 -9.38 -20.81
N ASN A 364 -12.82 -9.31 -21.97
CA ASN A 364 -13.37 -8.06 -22.49
C ASN A 364 -14.48 -7.52 -21.59
N ALA A 365 -15.43 -8.35 -21.15
CA ALA A 365 -16.48 -7.91 -20.23
C ALA A 365 -15.92 -7.36 -18.91
N MET A 366 -14.84 -7.95 -18.40
CA MET A 366 -14.12 -7.43 -17.23
C MET A 366 -13.48 -6.07 -17.51
N CYS A 367 -12.85 -5.89 -18.68
CA CYS A 367 -12.27 -4.61 -19.08
C CYS A 367 -13.34 -3.54 -19.26
N ASP A 368 -14.47 -3.86 -19.89
CA ASP A 368 -15.59 -2.93 -20.07
C ASP A 368 -16.17 -2.48 -18.73
N LYS A 369 -16.32 -3.43 -17.79
CA LYS A 369 -16.71 -3.12 -16.41
C LYS A 369 -15.71 -2.18 -15.74
N ALA A 370 -14.42 -2.42 -15.88
CA ALA A 370 -13.39 -1.55 -15.32
C ALA A 370 -13.39 -0.14 -15.96
N LEU A 371 -13.55 -0.06 -17.29
CA LEU A 371 -13.58 1.18 -18.06
C LEU A 371 -14.86 2.00 -17.83
N SER A 372 -15.92 1.42 -17.26
CA SER A 372 -17.09 2.18 -16.80
C SER A 372 -16.78 3.13 -15.63
N SER A 373 -15.68 2.89 -14.90
CA SER A 373 -15.23 3.73 -13.79
C SER A 373 -14.55 5.01 -14.29
N GLN A 374 -15.19 6.16 -14.06
CA GLN A 374 -14.62 7.46 -14.40
C GLN A 374 -13.32 7.78 -13.64
N LEU A 375 -13.19 7.27 -12.41
CA LEU A 375 -11.98 7.43 -11.61
C LEU A 375 -10.79 6.66 -12.20
N LEU A 376 -11.03 5.46 -12.76
CA LEU A 376 -10.00 4.70 -13.46
C LEU A 376 -9.54 5.45 -14.72
N LEU A 377 -10.49 5.94 -15.52
CA LEU A 377 -10.19 6.69 -16.75
C LEU A 377 -9.42 7.99 -16.47
N ALA A 378 -9.63 8.62 -15.31
CA ALA A 378 -8.92 9.83 -14.90
C ALA A 378 -7.45 9.58 -14.49
N SER A 379 -7.08 8.33 -14.18
CA SER A 379 -5.71 7.94 -13.82
C SER A 379 -5.00 7.28 -15.00
N LEU A 380 -4.01 7.98 -15.57
CA LEU A 380 -3.22 7.43 -16.68
C LEU A 380 -2.51 6.14 -16.29
N GLU A 381 -1.99 6.05 -15.06
CA GLU A 381 -1.25 4.88 -14.59
C GLU A 381 -2.16 3.66 -14.46
N ASP A 382 -3.36 3.83 -13.90
CA ASP A 382 -4.34 2.74 -13.78
C ASP A 382 -4.91 2.33 -15.13
N LEU A 383 -5.28 3.29 -15.98
CA LEU A 383 -5.75 3.00 -17.34
C LEU A 383 -4.70 2.21 -18.14
N VAL A 384 -3.44 2.65 -18.13
CA VAL A 384 -2.36 1.95 -18.84
C VAL A 384 -2.13 0.56 -18.26
N ALA A 385 -2.21 0.38 -16.93
CA ALA A 385 -2.06 -0.94 -16.30
C ALA A 385 -3.13 -1.92 -16.81
N LEU A 386 -4.42 -1.52 -16.79
CA LEU A 386 -5.54 -2.34 -17.28
C LEU A 386 -5.37 -2.71 -18.76
N LEU A 387 -5.09 -1.71 -19.60
CA LEU A 387 -4.97 -1.92 -21.05
C LEU A 387 -3.76 -2.77 -21.42
N LEU A 388 -2.64 -2.63 -20.69
CA LEU A 388 -1.51 -3.54 -20.81
C LEU A 388 -1.89 -4.96 -20.41
N ALA A 389 -2.71 -5.16 -19.38
CA ALA A 389 -3.17 -6.50 -19.00
C ALA A 389 -4.00 -7.14 -20.12
N LYS A 390 -4.94 -6.42 -20.72
CA LYS A 390 -5.72 -6.86 -21.89
C LYS A 390 -4.81 -7.23 -23.06
N CYS A 391 -3.89 -6.34 -23.46
CA CYS A 391 -2.97 -6.62 -24.57
C CYS A 391 -2.05 -7.82 -24.28
N ASN A 392 -1.61 -7.97 -23.03
CA ASN A 392 -0.77 -9.09 -22.63
C ASN A 392 -1.50 -10.43 -22.64
N TYR A 393 -2.79 -10.46 -22.30
CA TYR A 393 -3.64 -11.64 -22.40
C TYR A 393 -3.70 -12.14 -23.84
N TYR A 394 -4.12 -11.29 -24.79
CA TYR A 394 -4.15 -11.65 -26.21
C TYR A 394 -2.78 -12.07 -26.75
N ARG A 395 -1.69 -11.44 -26.28
CA ARG A 395 -0.33 -11.84 -26.66
C ARG A 395 0.07 -13.23 -26.13
N ARG A 396 -0.49 -13.66 -25.00
CA ARG A 396 -0.20 -14.97 -24.39
C ARG A 396 -1.03 -16.10 -25.01
N ILE A 397 -2.19 -15.79 -25.59
CA ILE A 397 -2.98 -16.75 -26.35
C ILE A 397 -2.26 -17.18 -27.63
N ILE A 398 -1.67 -16.23 -28.37
CA ILE A 398 -1.00 -16.51 -29.64
C ILE A 398 0.04 -17.63 -29.50
N ASP A 399 -0.14 -18.68 -30.30
CA ASP A 399 0.93 -19.62 -30.62
C ASP A 399 1.92 -18.96 -31.60
N TRP A 400 3.13 -18.72 -31.13
CA TRP A 400 4.16 -18.06 -31.93
C TRP A 400 4.87 -18.98 -32.92
N GLU A 401 4.62 -20.29 -32.84
CA GLU A 401 5.12 -21.29 -33.79
C GLU A 401 4.12 -21.53 -34.93
N ASP A 402 2.82 -21.37 -34.67
CA ASP A 402 1.74 -21.49 -35.64
C ASP A 402 0.73 -20.33 -35.52
N LEU A 403 0.97 -19.26 -36.29
CA LEU A 403 0.19 -18.03 -36.18
C LEU A 403 -1.20 -18.17 -36.80
N GLU A 404 -2.23 -18.17 -35.97
CA GLU A 404 -3.62 -18.06 -36.45
C GLU A 404 -3.99 -16.62 -36.79
N GLU A 405 -4.52 -16.38 -38.00
CA GLU A 405 -4.80 -15.02 -38.50
C GLU A 405 -5.85 -14.28 -37.67
N THR A 406 -6.83 -15.00 -37.12
CA THR A 406 -7.90 -14.52 -36.24
C THR A 406 -7.32 -14.00 -34.91
N GLU A 407 -6.53 -14.82 -34.20
CA GLU A 407 -5.91 -14.45 -32.93
C GLU A 407 -4.93 -13.26 -33.09
N VAL A 408 -4.17 -13.24 -34.18
CA VAL A 408 -3.30 -12.11 -34.51
C VAL A 408 -4.12 -10.84 -34.79
N MET A 409 -5.28 -10.97 -35.45
CA MET A 409 -6.19 -9.84 -35.66
C MET A 409 -6.74 -9.31 -34.33
N ASP A 410 -7.20 -10.21 -33.45
CA ASP A 410 -7.75 -9.84 -32.15
C ASP A 410 -6.70 -9.13 -31.27
N LEU A 411 -5.45 -9.59 -31.29
CA LEU A 411 -4.36 -8.89 -30.62
C LEU A 411 -4.15 -7.47 -31.16
N ARG A 412 -4.18 -7.28 -32.50
CA ARG A 412 -4.04 -5.95 -33.10
C ARG A 412 -5.21 -5.05 -32.71
N ILE A 413 -6.43 -5.56 -32.76
CA ILE A 413 -7.64 -4.85 -32.32
C ILE A 413 -7.49 -4.43 -30.86
N ALA A 414 -7.06 -5.34 -29.97
CA ALA A 414 -6.85 -5.01 -28.57
C ALA A 414 -5.85 -3.86 -28.36
N PHE A 415 -4.75 -3.81 -29.13
CA PHE A 415 -3.80 -2.69 -29.08
C PHE A 415 -4.40 -1.39 -29.62
N GLU A 416 -5.09 -1.43 -30.76
CA GLU A 416 -5.66 -0.25 -31.41
C GLU A 416 -6.80 0.37 -30.59
N GLU A 417 -7.68 -0.46 -30.02
CA GLU A 417 -8.70 -0.04 -29.05
C GLU A 417 -8.05 0.59 -27.82
N SER A 418 -7.04 -0.06 -27.25
CA SER A 418 -6.37 0.45 -26.05
C SER A 418 -5.68 1.80 -26.29
N LEU A 419 -5.05 1.98 -27.45
CA LEU A 419 -4.48 3.28 -27.84
C LEU A 419 -5.56 4.34 -28.01
N THR A 420 -6.73 3.96 -28.54
CA THR A 420 -7.89 4.85 -28.68
C THR A 420 -8.38 5.32 -27.32
N TYR A 421 -8.57 4.41 -26.36
CA TYR A 421 -8.94 4.75 -24.98
C TYR A 421 -7.96 5.74 -24.33
N ILE A 422 -6.65 5.52 -24.47
CA ILE A 422 -5.64 6.46 -23.91
C ILE A 422 -5.75 7.83 -24.56
N ASN A 423 -5.95 7.89 -25.88
CA ASN A 423 -6.04 9.16 -26.61
C ASN A 423 -7.35 9.90 -26.31
N GLU A 424 -8.46 9.20 -26.09
CA GLU A 424 -9.75 9.79 -25.72
C GLU A 424 -9.74 10.30 -24.27
N ALA A 425 -9.21 9.51 -23.33
CA ALA A 425 -9.08 9.92 -21.93
C ALA A 425 -8.04 11.04 -21.74
N PHE A 426 -6.95 11.04 -22.52
CA PHE A 426 -5.86 12.02 -22.43
C PHE A 426 -5.51 12.69 -23.77
N PRO A 427 -6.40 13.49 -24.39
CA PRO A 427 -6.22 13.98 -25.77
C PRO A 427 -5.00 14.88 -26.00
N LYS A 428 -4.55 15.60 -24.96
CA LYS A 428 -3.43 16.54 -25.08
C LYS A 428 -2.06 15.87 -24.94
N ASN A 429 -1.97 14.87 -24.07
CA ASN A 429 -0.68 14.34 -23.61
C ASN A 429 -0.53 12.84 -23.91
N GLY A 430 -1.61 12.08 -24.12
CA GLY A 430 -1.62 10.62 -24.16
C GLY A 430 -0.80 10.01 -23.01
N ASP A 431 -0.15 8.87 -23.25
CA ASP A 431 0.89 8.37 -22.34
C ASP A 431 2.25 9.03 -22.64
N PRO A 432 2.84 9.83 -21.73
CA PRO A 432 4.16 10.43 -21.93
C PRO A 432 5.26 9.39 -22.12
N TYR A 433 5.12 8.19 -21.55
CA TYR A 433 6.11 7.13 -21.64
C TYR A 433 5.96 6.26 -22.89
N THR A 434 4.84 6.43 -23.61
CA THR A 434 4.44 5.68 -24.81
C THR A 434 4.57 4.17 -24.61
N ARG A 435 4.13 3.66 -23.47
CA ARG A 435 4.33 2.26 -23.03
C ARG A 435 3.65 1.29 -23.98
N LEU A 436 2.39 1.59 -24.33
CA LEU A 436 1.60 0.75 -25.21
C LEU A 436 2.11 0.80 -26.65
N GLU A 437 2.47 1.98 -27.16
CA GLU A 437 3.02 2.15 -28.51
C GLU A 437 4.34 1.40 -28.66
N LYS A 438 5.26 1.52 -27.69
CA LYS A 438 6.53 0.77 -27.67
C LYS A 438 6.30 -0.74 -27.62
N PHE A 439 5.28 -1.18 -26.91
CA PHE A 439 4.92 -2.60 -26.86
C PHE A 439 4.34 -3.06 -28.20
N TYR A 440 3.37 -2.32 -28.75
CA TYR A 440 2.73 -2.66 -30.00
C TYR A 440 3.72 -2.69 -31.18
N ALA A 441 4.63 -1.71 -31.26
CA ALA A 441 5.67 -1.68 -32.29
C ALA A 441 6.56 -2.95 -32.26
N ARG A 442 6.92 -3.43 -31.07
CA ARG A 442 7.69 -4.69 -30.91
C ARG A 442 6.89 -5.91 -31.33
N ILE A 443 5.60 -5.95 -31.03
CA ILE A 443 4.70 -7.03 -31.47
C ILE A 443 4.54 -7.03 -32.99
N LEU A 444 4.26 -5.88 -33.60
CA LEU A 444 4.15 -5.74 -35.05
C LEU A 444 5.44 -6.16 -35.77
N ALA A 445 6.60 -5.79 -35.22
CA ALA A 445 7.89 -6.23 -35.73
C ALA A 445 8.02 -7.76 -35.72
N ARG A 446 7.65 -8.40 -34.61
CA ARG A 446 7.66 -9.85 -34.46
C ARG A 446 6.69 -10.56 -35.42
N LEU A 447 5.57 -9.93 -35.74
CA LEU A 447 4.59 -10.39 -36.74
C LEU A 447 5.01 -10.07 -38.20
N GLY A 448 6.18 -9.48 -38.43
CA GLY A 448 6.68 -9.13 -39.76
C GLY A 448 6.10 -7.83 -40.35
N HIS A 449 5.26 -7.10 -39.62
CA HIS A 449 4.70 -5.81 -40.05
C HIS A 449 5.67 -4.65 -39.79
N ILE A 450 6.85 -4.71 -40.43
CA ILE A 450 7.97 -3.80 -40.17
C ILE A 450 7.63 -2.34 -40.47
N ASP A 451 6.89 -2.07 -41.56
CA ASP A 451 6.58 -0.69 -41.95
C ASP A 451 5.65 -0.01 -40.95
N ARG A 452 4.60 -0.71 -40.49
CA ARG A 452 3.73 -0.22 -39.42
C ARG A 452 4.48 -0.03 -38.11
N ALA A 453 5.34 -0.97 -37.73
CA ALA A 453 6.18 -0.82 -36.54
C ALA A 453 7.06 0.44 -36.62
N ARG A 454 7.64 0.72 -37.80
CA ARG A 454 8.44 1.92 -38.06
C ARG A 454 7.61 3.20 -37.99
N GLU A 455 6.38 3.20 -38.50
CA GLU A 455 5.45 4.33 -38.38
C GLU A 455 5.19 4.69 -36.92
N ILE A 456 4.92 3.68 -36.08
CA ILE A 456 4.75 3.87 -34.63
C ILE A 456 6.02 4.43 -34.00
N TRP A 457 7.21 3.89 -34.33
CA TRP A 457 8.48 4.44 -33.82
C TRP A 457 8.73 5.89 -34.23
N GLU A 458 8.41 6.29 -35.47
CA GLU A 458 8.52 7.68 -35.90
C GLU A 458 7.55 8.60 -35.13
N ILE A 459 6.37 8.10 -34.74
CA ILE A 459 5.44 8.82 -33.84
C ILE A 459 6.05 8.95 -32.44
N ILE A 460 6.58 7.86 -31.87
CA ILE A 460 7.20 7.83 -30.54
C ILE A 460 8.35 8.84 -30.45
N VAL A 461 9.30 8.83 -31.39
CA VAL A 461 10.45 9.76 -31.36
C VAL A 461 10.06 11.20 -31.69
N ARG A 462 8.91 11.43 -32.35
CA ARG A 462 8.37 12.77 -32.55
C ARG A 462 7.83 13.34 -31.23
N LYS A 463 7.15 12.51 -30.43
CA LYS A 463 6.64 12.88 -29.11
C LYS A 463 7.76 13.02 -28.07
N ASN A 464 8.68 12.06 -28.04
CA ASN A 464 9.73 11.93 -27.02
C ASN A 464 11.14 12.18 -27.58
N GLY A 465 11.29 13.14 -28.50
CA GLY A 465 12.53 13.35 -29.26
C GLY A 465 13.74 13.85 -28.45
N ARG A 466 13.56 14.20 -27.18
CA ARG A 466 14.67 14.53 -26.26
C ARG A 466 15.18 13.33 -25.44
N SER A 467 14.46 12.20 -25.46
CA SER A 467 14.85 11.00 -24.72
C SER A 467 15.86 10.19 -25.54
N ALA A 468 17.10 10.12 -25.08
CA ALA A 468 18.13 9.29 -25.68
C ALA A 468 17.72 7.81 -25.67
N ASP A 469 17.12 7.35 -24.58
CA ASP A 469 16.60 5.98 -24.45
C ASP A 469 15.57 5.64 -25.54
N THR A 470 14.66 6.57 -25.84
CA THR A 470 13.67 6.40 -26.91
C THR A 470 14.31 6.28 -28.30
N TRP A 471 15.33 7.09 -28.60
CA TRP A 471 16.08 6.98 -29.85
C TRP A 471 16.85 5.66 -29.94
N ILE A 472 17.51 5.25 -28.84
CA ILE A 472 18.25 4.00 -28.75
C ILE A 472 17.33 2.80 -29.00
N GLN A 473 16.13 2.78 -28.41
CA GLN A 473 15.15 1.71 -28.65
C GLN A 473 14.71 1.63 -30.13
N TYR A 474 14.45 2.77 -30.79
CA TYR A 474 14.13 2.76 -32.23
C TYR A 474 15.32 2.28 -33.08
N ILE A 475 16.54 2.66 -32.72
CA ILE A 475 17.74 2.20 -33.40
C ILE A 475 17.94 0.68 -33.19
N HIS A 476 17.72 0.17 -31.99
CA HIS A 476 17.76 -1.27 -31.73
C HIS A 476 16.72 -2.02 -32.55
N PHE A 477 15.50 -1.49 -32.70
CA PHE A 477 14.51 -2.06 -33.62
C PHE A 477 15.04 -2.16 -35.06
N GLU A 478 15.64 -1.10 -35.63
CA GLU A 478 16.21 -1.14 -36.98
C GLU A 478 17.44 -2.07 -37.06
N ARG A 479 18.21 -2.20 -35.98
CA ARG A 479 19.36 -3.11 -35.89
C ARG A 479 18.89 -4.56 -35.91
N ASP A 480 17.85 -4.90 -35.14
CA ASP A 480 17.36 -6.27 -35.00
C ASP A 480 16.79 -6.80 -36.34
N ILE A 481 16.27 -5.92 -37.21
CA ILE A 481 15.88 -6.24 -38.60
C ILE A 481 17.03 -6.06 -39.62
N GLN A 482 18.26 -5.88 -39.14
CA GLN A 482 19.50 -5.74 -39.92
C GLN A 482 19.54 -4.55 -40.89
N ASN A 483 18.82 -3.47 -40.58
CA ASN A 483 18.83 -2.23 -41.37
C ASN A 483 19.85 -1.21 -40.84
N TYR A 484 21.13 -1.57 -40.91
CA TYR A 484 22.22 -0.76 -40.37
C TYR A 484 22.34 0.64 -41.01
N LYS A 485 21.97 0.76 -42.30
CA LYS A 485 21.92 2.06 -42.99
C LYS A 485 20.94 3.02 -42.30
N LYS A 486 19.76 2.54 -41.92
CA LYS A 486 18.77 3.35 -41.18
C LYS A 486 19.25 3.64 -39.76
N CYS A 487 19.92 2.70 -39.08
CA CYS A 487 20.52 2.93 -37.77
C CYS A 487 21.46 4.15 -37.78
N VAL A 488 22.38 4.21 -38.74
CA VAL A 488 23.32 5.34 -38.89
C VAL A 488 22.57 6.66 -39.16
N ILE A 489 21.51 6.64 -39.97
CA ILE A 489 20.67 7.81 -40.23
C ILE A 489 19.98 8.28 -38.93
N LEU A 490 19.45 7.37 -38.14
CA LEU A 490 18.79 7.67 -36.87
C LEU A 490 19.77 8.21 -35.84
N PHE A 491 20.97 7.65 -35.71
CA PHE A 491 22.03 8.21 -34.86
C PHE A 491 22.36 9.65 -35.26
N LYS A 492 22.56 9.91 -36.55
CA LYS A 492 22.79 11.28 -37.07
C LYS A 492 21.63 12.21 -36.73
N LYS A 493 20.37 11.77 -36.88
CA LYS A 493 19.16 12.55 -36.57
C LYS A 493 19.03 12.85 -35.07
N ALA A 494 19.29 11.86 -34.23
CA ALA A 494 19.22 11.96 -32.77
C ALA A 494 20.30 12.89 -32.21
N MET A 495 21.52 12.85 -32.76
CA MET A 495 22.64 13.71 -32.34
C MET A 495 22.41 15.20 -32.58
N CYS A 496 21.53 15.55 -33.51
CA CYS A 496 21.09 16.93 -33.75
C CYS A 496 20.05 17.41 -32.72
N LYS A 497 19.53 16.53 -31.85
CA LYS A 497 18.58 16.88 -30.80
C LYS A 497 19.31 17.31 -29.52
N ASN A 498 18.58 18.00 -28.65
CA ASN A 498 19.01 18.30 -27.29
C ASN A 498 18.54 17.15 -26.39
N LEU A 499 19.38 16.13 -26.26
CA LEU A 499 19.06 14.89 -25.55
C LEU A 499 19.29 15.03 -24.05
N ASP A 500 18.55 14.25 -23.26
CA ASP A 500 18.74 14.09 -21.81
C ASP A 500 20.07 13.40 -21.46
N ASP A 501 20.40 12.31 -22.15
CA ASP A 501 21.65 11.56 -22.00
C ASP A 501 22.32 11.32 -23.37
N PRO A 502 22.92 12.36 -23.95
CA PRO A 502 23.62 12.25 -25.24
C PRO A 502 24.84 11.32 -25.18
N VAL A 503 25.47 11.12 -24.01
CA VAL A 503 26.65 10.24 -23.86
C VAL A 503 26.25 8.80 -24.10
N ARG A 504 25.15 8.34 -23.50
CA ARG A 504 24.63 6.99 -23.73
C ARG A 504 24.31 6.72 -25.20
N LEU A 505 23.84 7.71 -25.96
CA LEU A 505 23.63 7.57 -27.40
C LEU A 505 24.96 7.44 -28.17
N MET A 506 26.00 8.18 -27.79
CA MET A 506 27.33 8.10 -28.42
C MET A 506 27.99 6.74 -28.19
N ASP A 507 27.86 6.21 -26.97
CA ASP A 507 28.37 4.88 -26.62
C ASP A 507 27.64 3.80 -27.42
N ALA A 508 26.32 3.92 -27.58
CA ALA A 508 25.52 3.02 -28.39
C ALA A 508 25.91 3.08 -29.88
N TRP A 509 26.22 4.27 -30.41
CA TRP A 509 26.70 4.41 -31.80
C TRP A 509 28.07 3.75 -31.98
N THR A 510 29.00 4.02 -31.07
CA THR A 510 30.34 3.42 -31.10
C THR A 510 30.27 1.89 -31.07
N SER A 511 29.41 1.34 -30.21
CA SER A 511 29.19 -0.10 -30.09
C SER A 511 28.63 -0.71 -31.38
N LEU A 512 27.68 -0.04 -32.05
CA LEU A 512 27.14 -0.52 -33.33
C LEU A 512 28.22 -0.52 -34.42
N GLU A 513 29.00 0.54 -34.54
CA GLU A 513 30.05 0.62 -35.56
C GLU A 513 31.18 -0.39 -35.32
N GLN A 514 31.45 -0.77 -34.06
CA GLN A 514 32.38 -1.87 -33.73
C GLN A 514 31.83 -3.25 -34.13
N GLU A 515 30.52 -3.44 -34.06
CA GLU A 515 29.86 -4.71 -34.36
C GLU A 515 29.71 -4.95 -35.87
N VAL A 516 29.30 -3.92 -36.62
CA VAL A 516 28.87 -4.05 -38.02
C VAL A 516 29.43 -2.98 -38.96
N GLY A 517 30.13 -1.97 -38.44
CA GLY A 517 30.69 -0.89 -39.24
C GLY A 517 31.95 -1.29 -40.00
N ASP A 518 32.28 -0.49 -41.02
CA ASP A 518 33.60 -0.53 -41.66
C ASP A 518 34.49 0.59 -41.11
N LEU A 519 35.77 0.60 -41.51
CA LEU A 519 36.71 1.58 -40.99
C LEU A 519 36.27 3.03 -41.30
N GLU A 520 35.73 3.28 -42.49
CA GLU A 520 35.31 4.61 -42.90
C GLU A 520 34.08 5.06 -42.11
N SER A 521 33.09 4.19 -41.90
CA SER A 521 31.91 4.50 -41.11
C SER A 521 32.25 4.74 -39.64
N PHE A 522 33.15 3.92 -39.09
CA PHE A 522 33.63 4.06 -37.72
C PHE A 522 34.38 5.39 -37.50
N GLU A 523 35.32 5.75 -38.38
CA GLU A 523 36.03 7.03 -38.31
C GLU A 523 35.08 8.23 -38.45
N ASN A 524 34.11 8.14 -39.37
CA ASN A 524 33.08 9.16 -39.52
C ASN A 524 32.21 9.32 -38.27
N ALA A 525 31.86 8.22 -37.59
CA ALA A 525 31.12 8.25 -36.33
C ALA A 525 31.96 8.91 -35.22
N LEU A 526 33.24 8.53 -35.09
CA LEU A 526 34.16 9.12 -34.10
C LEU A 526 34.29 10.64 -34.27
N VAL A 527 34.44 11.14 -35.50
CA VAL A 527 34.52 12.59 -35.77
C VAL A 527 33.24 13.31 -35.32
N ARG A 528 32.07 12.73 -35.61
CA ARG A 528 30.77 13.32 -35.22
C ARG A 528 30.55 13.31 -33.72
N ILE A 529 30.89 12.20 -33.07
CA ILE A 529 30.85 12.06 -31.62
C ILE A 529 31.78 13.11 -31.00
N HIS A 530 33.04 13.18 -31.43
CA HIS A 530 34.01 14.17 -30.94
C HIS A 530 33.52 15.61 -31.09
N HIS A 531 32.96 15.98 -32.24
CA HIS A 531 32.39 17.31 -32.45
C HIS A 531 31.24 17.61 -31.48
N LYS A 532 30.31 16.67 -31.28
CA LYS A 532 29.20 16.87 -30.33
C LYS A 532 29.71 16.94 -28.89
N THR A 533 30.65 16.08 -28.49
CA THR A 533 31.28 16.14 -27.17
C THR A 533 31.94 17.49 -26.92
N LYS A 534 32.62 18.06 -27.92
CA LYS A 534 33.22 19.40 -27.83
C LYS A 534 32.18 20.50 -27.67
N ILE A 535 31.06 20.44 -28.40
CA ILE A 535 29.94 21.38 -28.27
C ILE A 535 29.39 21.31 -26.84
N MET A 536 29.07 20.10 -26.35
CA MET A 536 28.56 19.91 -24.99
C MET A 536 29.54 20.36 -23.91
N MET A 537 30.84 20.12 -24.09
CA MET A 537 31.86 20.59 -23.14
C MET A 537 31.91 22.12 -23.09
N ASN A 538 31.73 22.79 -24.22
CA ASN A 538 31.66 24.26 -24.26
C ASN A 538 30.35 24.78 -23.64
N GLU A 539 29.21 24.14 -23.91
CA GLU A 539 27.92 24.46 -23.27
C GLU A 539 27.99 24.29 -21.75
N TRP A 540 28.64 23.22 -21.27
CA TRP A 540 28.83 22.98 -19.85
C TRP A 540 29.69 24.06 -19.19
N LYS A 541 30.82 24.42 -19.81
CA LYS A 541 31.68 25.53 -19.35
C LYS A 541 30.93 26.87 -19.34
N GLN A 542 30.12 27.14 -20.36
CA GLN A 542 29.31 28.36 -20.41
C GLN A 542 28.27 28.39 -19.30
N HIS A 543 27.60 27.28 -19.03
CA HIS A 543 26.63 27.17 -17.95
C HIS A 543 27.27 27.32 -16.57
N GLU A 544 28.49 26.80 -16.37
CA GLU A 544 29.26 26.99 -15.15
C GLU A 544 29.60 28.47 -14.91
N VAL A 545 30.12 29.16 -15.95
CA VAL A 545 30.37 30.61 -15.91
C VAL A 545 29.08 31.41 -15.70
N GLU A 546 27.97 31.02 -16.31
CA GLU A 546 26.69 31.70 -16.13
C GLU A 546 26.13 31.52 -14.70
N GLN A 547 26.34 30.36 -14.09
CA GLN A 547 26.00 30.14 -12.68
C GLN A 547 26.89 30.94 -11.74
N GLU A 548 28.19 31.04 -12.02
CA GLU A 548 29.12 31.89 -11.26
C GLU A 548 28.75 33.38 -11.38
N ASN A 549 28.41 33.83 -12.59
CA ASN A 549 27.92 35.19 -12.82
C ASN A 549 26.59 35.44 -12.10
N LYS A 550 25.62 34.51 -12.13
CA LYS A 550 24.36 34.63 -11.38
C LYS A 550 24.59 34.70 -9.87
N LYS A 551 25.51 33.90 -9.32
CA LYS A 551 25.91 33.98 -7.91
C LYS A 551 26.58 35.31 -7.57
N THR A 552 27.40 35.83 -8.48
CA THR A 552 28.09 37.12 -8.32
C THR A 552 27.10 38.29 -8.36
N ILE A 553 26.17 38.31 -9.32
CA ILE A 553 25.10 39.31 -9.42
C ILE A 553 24.20 39.27 -8.18
N GLN A 554 23.80 38.08 -7.71
CA GLN A 554 23.02 37.97 -6.46
C GLN A 554 23.81 38.46 -5.22
N HIS A 555 25.13 38.29 -5.21
CA HIS A 555 25.98 38.79 -4.14
C HIS A 555 26.13 40.33 -4.19
N GLU A 556 26.25 40.90 -5.39
CA GLU A 556 26.29 42.35 -5.62
C GLU A 556 24.94 43.03 -5.32
N GLU A 557 23.81 42.41 -5.70
CA GLU A 557 22.46 42.89 -5.36
C GLU A 557 22.23 42.89 -3.84
N ARG A 558 22.64 41.83 -3.13
CA ARG A 558 22.60 41.80 -1.66
C ARG A 558 23.51 42.87 -1.04
N GLY A 559 24.70 43.09 -1.60
CA GLY A 559 25.62 44.14 -1.16
C GLY A 559 25.06 45.55 -1.37
N ASN A 560 24.40 45.79 -2.50
CA ASN A 560 23.74 47.06 -2.82
C ASN A 560 22.51 47.32 -1.91
N ASP A 561 21.72 46.29 -1.61
CA ASP A 561 20.60 46.37 -0.66
C ASP A 561 21.08 46.70 0.77
N GLU A 562 22.19 46.10 1.22
CA GLU A 562 22.81 46.43 2.50
C GLU A 562 23.36 47.87 2.52
N HIS A 563 23.97 48.31 1.42
CA HIS A 563 24.46 49.67 1.27
C HIS A 563 23.32 50.70 1.26
N GLU A 564 22.21 50.43 0.57
CA GLU A 564 20.97 51.21 0.60
C GLU A 564 20.37 51.29 2.02
N LYS A 565 20.30 50.17 2.74
CA LYS A 565 19.83 50.11 4.14
C LYS A 565 20.73 50.91 5.07
N ARG A 566 22.06 50.84 4.91
CA ARG A 566 23.03 51.66 5.66
C ARG A 566 22.85 53.15 5.37
N LYS A 567 22.64 53.54 4.11
CA LYS A 567 22.41 54.94 3.70
C LYS A 567 21.10 55.50 4.28
N LYS A 568 20.02 54.71 4.26
CA LYS A 568 18.73 55.03 4.92
C LYS A 568 18.87 55.10 6.45
N GLY A 569 19.68 54.23 7.05
CA GLY A 569 20.00 54.24 8.49
C GLY A 569 20.78 55.48 8.92
N LEU A 570 21.82 55.87 8.17
CA LEU A 570 22.60 57.09 8.37
C LEU A 570 21.72 58.34 8.22
N HIS A 571 20.82 58.38 7.23
CA HIS A 571 19.87 59.48 7.08
C HIS A 571 18.91 59.61 8.27
N ARG A 572 18.40 58.48 8.80
CA ARG A 572 17.58 58.47 10.03
C ARG A 572 18.35 58.94 11.25
N MET A 573 19.64 58.59 11.38
CA MET A 573 20.48 59.06 12.48
C MET A 573 20.76 60.57 12.39
N GLU A 574 21.03 61.09 11.20
CA GLU A 574 21.23 62.53 10.99
C GLU A 574 19.95 63.33 11.26
N GLN A 575 18.77 62.81 10.87
CA GLN A 575 17.48 63.40 11.23
C GLN A 575 17.26 63.41 12.75
N LYS A 576 17.55 62.30 13.45
CA LYS A 576 17.50 62.23 14.92
C LYS A 576 18.49 63.19 15.57
N ARG A 577 19.69 63.37 15.01
CA ARG A 577 20.71 64.32 15.50
C ARG A 577 20.20 65.76 15.37
N LYS A 578 19.66 66.14 14.22
CA LYS A 578 19.03 67.46 14.00
C LYS A 578 17.82 67.69 14.92
N GLN A 579 17.04 66.65 15.20
CA GLN A 579 15.90 66.74 16.13
C GLN A 579 16.35 66.87 17.59
N LYS A 580 17.43 66.18 17.99
CA LYS A 580 18.05 66.30 19.32
C LYS A 580 18.73 67.67 19.49
N GLU A 581 19.30 68.22 18.43
CA GLU A 581 19.88 69.57 18.41
C GLU A 581 18.80 70.66 18.50
N LYS A 582 17.66 70.49 17.80
CA LYS A 582 16.46 71.32 18.00
C LYS A 582 15.91 71.24 19.42
N ARG A 583 15.85 70.04 20.03
CA ARG A 583 15.45 69.86 21.43
C ARG A 583 16.42 70.53 22.39
N ARG A 584 17.73 70.43 22.15
CA ARG A 584 18.77 71.09 22.96
C ARG A 584 18.70 72.61 22.84
N ASN A 585 18.38 73.16 21.67
CA ASN A 585 18.14 74.60 21.51
C ASN A 585 16.84 75.04 22.20
N ALA A 586 15.76 74.25 22.14
CA ALA A 586 14.53 74.52 22.88
C ALA A 586 14.71 74.42 24.41
N GLU A 587 15.57 73.50 24.89
CA GLU A 587 15.98 73.43 26.30
C GLU A 587 16.86 74.62 26.71
N LYS A 588 17.77 75.08 25.84
CA LYS A 588 18.53 76.32 26.07
C LYS A 588 17.61 77.55 26.13
N GLU A 589 16.59 77.64 25.28
CA GLU A 589 15.59 78.72 25.35
C GLU A 589 14.73 78.64 26.63
N ARG A 590 14.38 77.42 27.09
CA ARG A 590 13.70 77.22 28.37
C ARG A 590 14.59 77.50 29.59
N TYR A 591 15.90 77.29 29.48
CA TYR A 591 16.86 77.59 30.54
C TYR A 591 17.17 79.09 30.62
N VAL A 592 17.18 79.81 29.49
CA VAL A 592 17.31 81.28 29.43
C VAL A 592 16.06 81.97 30.00
N LYS A 593 14.85 81.45 29.78
CA LYS A 593 13.63 81.99 30.42
C LYS A 593 13.51 81.75 31.93
N LYS A 594 14.33 80.88 32.52
CA LYS A 594 14.27 80.52 33.95
C LYS A 594 15.44 81.07 34.78
N LYS A 595 16.33 81.85 34.17
CA LYS A 595 17.55 82.41 34.80
C LYS A 595 17.70 83.93 34.64
N ASP A 596 16.60 84.65 34.43
CA ASP A 596 16.50 86.12 34.49
C ASP A 596 15.78 86.65 35.75
N GLN A 597 15.65 85.81 36.79
CA GLN A 597 15.36 86.26 38.15
C GLN A 597 16.41 85.71 39.11
N ARG A 598 17.11 86.65 39.74
CA ARG A 598 18.19 86.54 40.76
C ARG A 598 19.64 86.49 40.29
N SER A 599 20.09 87.72 40.08
CA SER A 599 21.36 88.35 40.43
C SER A 599 22.23 87.76 41.56
N SER A 600 23.53 88.04 41.36
CA SER A 600 24.56 88.55 42.29
C SER A 600 25.36 87.61 43.21
N GLU A 601 26.65 88.00 43.34
CA GLU A 601 27.74 87.55 44.24
C GLU A 601 28.51 86.29 43.79
N SER A 602 29.75 86.34 43.25
CA SER A 602 31.06 86.94 43.60
C SER A 602 32.06 85.88 44.08
N ALA A 603 33.22 85.88 43.41
CA ALA A 603 34.50 85.15 43.58
C ALA A 603 34.99 84.94 45.05
N PRO A 604 36.05 84.14 45.38
CA PRO A 604 37.23 83.84 44.53
C PRO A 604 37.96 82.46 44.64
N VAL A 605 38.68 82.15 43.54
CA VAL A 605 40.10 81.70 43.38
C VAL A 605 40.71 80.53 44.19
N LYS A 606 41.30 79.57 43.45
CA LYS A 606 42.68 78.93 43.52
C LYS A 606 42.58 77.49 42.94
N THR A 607 42.95 77.15 41.70
CA THR A 607 44.26 76.95 41.02
C THR A 607 45.26 75.98 41.67
N ASN A 608 45.85 75.13 40.80
CA ASN A 608 47.04 74.25 40.87
C ASN A 608 46.76 72.74 41.06
N ASP A 609 47.37 71.77 40.36
CA ASP A 609 48.38 71.70 39.27
C ASP A 609 48.27 70.27 38.63
N ILE A 610 48.28 70.09 37.30
CA ILE A 610 49.37 69.75 36.34
C ILE A 610 49.95 68.30 36.40
N GLN A 611 50.11 67.72 35.19
CA GLN A 611 50.87 66.54 34.68
C GLN A 611 49.99 65.34 34.28
N GLU A 612 49.74 64.98 33.01
CA GLU A 612 50.49 64.89 31.73
C GLU A 612 51.23 63.55 31.51
N ALA A 613 50.76 62.77 30.52
CA ALA A 613 51.46 61.72 29.76
C ALA A 613 50.49 61.19 28.65
N THR A 614 50.48 61.79 27.46
CA THR A 614 51.24 61.45 26.22
C THR A 614 50.72 60.26 25.43
N ALA A 615 50.12 60.58 24.28
CA ALA A 615 50.06 59.78 23.06
C ALA A 615 51.38 59.89 22.28
N VAL A 616 51.77 58.88 21.48
CA VAL A 616 52.51 59.05 20.22
C VAL A 616 52.24 57.88 19.26
N GLU A 617 52.18 58.23 17.99
CA GLU A 617 51.97 57.46 16.76
C GLU A 617 53.11 56.52 16.31
N SER A 618 52.74 55.73 15.30
CA SER A 618 53.48 54.88 14.37
C SER A 618 54.95 55.21 14.03
N SER A 619 55.78 54.17 13.96
CA SER A 619 56.30 53.56 12.71
C SER A 619 57.50 52.63 12.98
N THR A 620 57.79 51.78 11.99
CA THR A 620 59.00 50.96 11.74
C THR A 620 59.09 49.47 12.16
N SER A 621 59.48 48.70 11.13
CA SER A 621 60.37 47.52 11.05
C SER A 621 59.90 46.08 11.39
N ARG A 622 60.14 45.23 10.38
CA ARG A 622 60.22 43.75 10.27
C ARG A 622 61.19 43.10 11.31
N PRO A 623 61.18 41.76 11.55
CA PRO A 623 61.68 40.74 10.60
C PRO A 623 60.86 39.42 10.57
N GLU A 624 60.76 38.72 9.42
CA GLU A 624 61.36 37.39 9.11
C GLU A 624 60.62 36.21 9.81
N GLU A 625 60.24 35.08 9.19
CA GLU A 625 60.97 34.26 8.22
C GLU A 625 60.02 33.21 7.56
N ASN A 626 60.25 32.93 6.27
CA ASN A 626 60.22 31.64 5.53
C ASN A 626 59.01 30.69 5.61
N ASN A 627 58.58 29.97 4.57
CA ASN A 627 58.92 29.75 3.14
C ASN A 627 57.83 28.76 2.65
N SER A 628 57.50 28.53 1.38
CA SER A 628 57.88 29.08 0.09
C SER A 628 56.90 28.45 -0.93
N ALA A 629 56.51 29.23 -1.93
CA ALA A 629 56.03 28.75 -3.23
C ALA A 629 57.11 27.85 -3.90
N GLN A 630 56.90 27.12 -4.98
CA GLN A 630 56.32 27.57 -6.24
C GLN A 630 56.24 26.40 -7.24
N LYS A 631 55.32 26.56 -8.19
CA LYS A 631 55.19 25.84 -9.46
C LYS A 631 56.46 26.01 -10.33
N ASP A 632 56.72 25.05 -11.22
CA ASP A 632 56.75 25.28 -12.68
C ASP A 632 56.98 23.97 -13.47
N ALA A 633 56.31 23.84 -14.61
CA ALA A 633 56.57 22.87 -15.70
C ALA A 633 57.72 23.42 -16.59
N PRO A 634 58.41 22.68 -17.52
CA PRO A 634 57.80 21.98 -18.68
C PRO A 634 58.54 20.74 -19.30
N VAL A 635 57.78 19.94 -20.06
CA VAL A 635 57.97 19.31 -21.40
C VAL A 635 59.38 18.95 -21.97
N GLN A 636 59.55 17.66 -22.36
CA GLN A 636 60.01 17.07 -23.68
C GLN A 636 61.29 16.18 -23.85
N TYR A 637 61.10 15.12 -24.69
CA TYR A 637 62.03 14.23 -25.47
C TYR A 637 62.94 13.24 -24.67
N ASP A 638 63.27 12.00 -25.07
CA ASP A 638 63.28 11.28 -26.36
C ASP A 638 63.31 9.72 -26.19
N GLN A 639 63.19 9.02 -27.33
CA GLN A 639 63.14 7.58 -27.68
C GLN A 639 64.21 6.62 -27.11
N THR A 640 63.91 5.30 -27.02
CA THR A 640 64.66 4.21 -27.72
C THR A 640 63.96 2.83 -27.68
N THR A 641 64.23 2.04 -28.73
CA THR A 641 63.68 0.73 -29.12
C THR A 641 64.69 -0.41 -28.87
N GLN A 642 64.23 -1.68 -29.03
CA GLN A 642 64.95 -2.96 -29.31
C GLN A 642 65.17 -3.90 -28.09
N GLU A 643 64.44 -5.01 -28.03
CA GLU A 643 64.67 -6.35 -28.66
C GLU A 643 65.76 -7.17 -27.97
N ILE A 644 65.46 -8.45 -27.65
CA ILE A 644 66.24 -9.66 -28.00
C ILE A 644 65.76 -10.91 -27.22
N THR A 645 65.20 -11.85 -28.01
CA THR A 645 65.30 -13.32 -28.01
C THR A 645 65.04 -14.19 -26.77
N THR A 646 64.11 -15.14 -26.95
CA THR A 646 64.10 -16.46 -26.31
C THR A 646 64.41 -17.53 -27.36
N THR A 647 65.41 -18.36 -27.08
CA THR A 647 65.84 -19.51 -27.90
C THR A 647 65.32 -20.82 -27.31
N GLU A 648 65.06 -21.75 -28.22
CA GLU A 648 64.49 -23.10 -28.14
C GLU A 648 65.33 -24.13 -27.35
N ILE A 649 64.74 -25.33 -27.13
CA ILE A 649 65.26 -26.67 -27.52
C ILE A 649 64.23 -27.73 -27.07
N SER A 650 63.51 -28.36 -28.03
CA SER A 650 63.63 -29.79 -28.49
C SER A 650 63.06 -30.83 -27.50
N GLY A 651 62.29 -31.86 -27.87
CA GLY A 651 62.05 -32.59 -29.12
C GLY A 651 61.28 -33.91 -28.80
N PRO A 652 61.15 -34.89 -29.71
CA PRO A 652 59.84 -35.37 -30.23
C PRO A 652 59.62 -36.90 -30.16
N SER A 653 58.49 -37.40 -30.71
CA SER A 653 58.31 -38.66 -31.51
C SER A 653 56.81 -39.07 -31.51
N LEU A 654 56.02 -38.96 -32.60
CA LEU A 654 55.87 -39.77 -33.85
C LEU A 654 54.92 -40.98 -33.76
N GLU A 655 54.28 -41.24 -34.92
CA GLU A 655 53.50 -42.40 -35.39
C GLU A 655 52.00 -42.47 -35.04
N SER A 656 51.08 -42.95 -35.88
CA SER A 656 50.85 -43.00 -37.34
C SER A 656 49.61 -43.90 -37.53
N GLU A 657 48.86 -43.67 -38.62
CA GLU A 657 47.92 -44.61 -39.26
C GLU A 657 46.61 -44.99 -38.52
N ASN A 658 45.52 -45.45 -39.14
CA ASN A 658 44.86 -45.38 -40.45
C ASN A 658 43.64 -46.34 -40.33
N ASN A 659 42.72 -46.32 -41.30
CA ASN A 659 41.62 -47.28 -41.56
C ASN A 659 40.33 -47.21 -40.71
N ASN A 660 39.13 -47.49 -41.23
CA ASN A 660 38.52 -47.43 -42.57
C ASN A 660 37.06 -47.97 -42.44
N LYS A 661 36.19 -47.56 -43.37
CA LYS A 661 34.97 -48.25 -43.88
C LYS A 661 33.69 -48.23 -43.01
N ARG A 662 32.65 -47.50 -43.42
CA ARG A 662 31.61 -47.81 -44.45
C ARG A 662 30.61 -48.91 -44.04
N LYS A 663 29.33 -48.55 -43.89
CA LYS A 663 28.20 -48.95 -44.79
C LYS A 663 26.81 -48.49 -44.28
N ILE A 664 26.10 -47.82 -45.19
CA ILE A 664 24.63 -47.61 -45.38
C ILE A 664 24.01 -48.95 -45.90
N PRO A 665 22.68 -49.24 -46.09
CA PRO A 665 21.40 -48.47 -45.99
C PRO A 665 20.19 -49.20 -45.34
N ALA A 666 19.03 -48.52 -45.42
CA ALA A 666 17.69 -48.98 -45.88
C ALA A 666 16.61 -48.89 -44.80
N ASP A 667 15.64 -47.97 -44.96
CA ASP A 667 14.27 -48.20 -45.50
C ASP A 667 13.39 -48.88 -44.43
N SER A 668 12.13 -48.54 -44.13
CA SER A 668 11.07 -47.80 -44.81
C SER A 668 9.89 -47.67 -43.82
N GLU A 669 9.09 -46.63 -44.02
CA GLU A 669 7.61 -46.65 -43.98
C GLU A 669 6.79 -47.03 -42.71
N THR A 670 5.90 -46.07 -42.40
CA THR A 670 4.45 -46.22 -42.14
C THR A 670 3.89 -46.41 -40.72
N ASN A 671 2.94 -45.50 -40.46
CA ASN A 671 1.61 -45.70 -39.89
C ASN A 671 1.38 -45.76 -38.37
N GLU A 672 0.66 -44.71 -37.97
CA GLU A 672 -0.63 -44.76 -37.28
C GLU A 672 -0.72 -45.23 -35.83
N ALA A 673 -1.19 -44.26 -35.03
CA ALA A 673 -2.43 -44.35 -34.26
C ALA A 673 -2.42 -45.12 -32.92
N SER A 674 -2.58 -44.30 -31.89
CA SER A 674 -3.61 -44.44 -30.85
C SER A 674 -3.30 -45.18 -29.55
N LYS A 675 -3.81 -44.56 -28.48
CA LYS A 675 -4.20 -45.10 -27.17
C LYS A 675 -3.15 -45.13 -26.05
N LYS A 676 -3.27 -44.12 -25.16
CA LYS A 676 -3.22 -44.25 -23.68
C LYS A 676 -4.00 -45.51 -23.21
N PRO A 677 -3.82 -46.10 -22.00
CA PRO A 677 -3.48 -45.42 -20.74
C PRO A 677 -2.72 -46.25 -19.65
N ARG A 678 -2.59 -45.64 -18.46
CA ARG A 678 -2.38 -46.21 -17.09
C ARG A 678 -0.94 -46.58 -16.69
N MET A 679 -0.37 -45.84 -15.72
CA MET A 679 -0.39 -46.11 -14.26
C MET A 679 0.38 -47.39 -13.90
N ASP A 680 1.61 -47.26 -13.39
CA ASP A 680 1.92 -47.37 -11.95
C ASP A 680 3.44 -47.43 -11.69
N SER A 681 3.89 -46.52 -10.83
CA SER A 681 4.59 -46.85 -9.59
C SER A 681 5.85 -47.74 -9.64
N SER A 682 7.00 -47.10 -9.35
CA SER A 682 7.77 -47.31 -8.11
C SER A 682 9.30 -47.29 -8.27
N TYR A 683 9.90 -46.51 -7.37
CA TYR A 683 11.13 -46.77 -6.62
C TYR A 683 12.55 -46.59 -7.22
N SER A 684 13.24 -45.62 -6.59
CA SER A 684 14.66 -45.60 -6.18
C SER A 684 15.73 -45.45 -7.27
N GLY A 685 16.78 -44.64 -7.12
CA GLY A 685 17.22 -43.78 -6.04
C GLY A 685 18.59 -43.13 -6.37
N ARG A 686 19.00 -42.21 -5.48
CA ARG A 686 20.36 -41.71 -5.22
C ARG A 686 21.14 -40.97 -6.32
N GLY A 687 21.26 -39.65 -6.10
CA GLY A 687 22.54 -39.07 -5.66
C GLY A 687 23.31 -38.22 -6.67
N GLY A 688 23.70 -37.00 -6.25
CA GLY A 688 24.85 -36.30 -6.86
C GLY A 688 24.73 -34.79 -6.95
N PHE A 689 25.28 -34.09 -5.97
CA PHE A 689 25.48 -32.64 -5.90
C PHE A 689 26.30 -32.06 -7.06
N MET A 690 25.93 -30.88 -7.57
CA MET A 690 26.88 -29.82 -7.95
C MET A 690 26.27 -28.41 -7.75
N LYS A 691 27.04 -27.56 -7.06
CA LYS A 691 26.78 -26.13 -6.79
C LYS A 691 27.05 -25.27 -8.03
N PRO A 692 26.39 -24.11 -8.19
CA PRO A 692 26.95 -22.99 -8.95
C PRO A 692 27.55 -21.89 -8.03
N PRO A 693 28.46 -21.05 -8.55
CA PRO A 693 29.38 -20.22 -7.76
C PRO A 693 28.79 -18.86 -7.34
N ARG A 694 29.22 -18.37 -6.17
CA ARG A 694 29.05 -16.98 -5.70
C ARG A 694 30.24 -16.12 -6.13
N ARG A 695 30.00 -14.94 -6.72
CA ARG A 695 30.31 -13.60 -6.15
C ARG A 695 30.30 -12.51 -7.24
N GLY A 696 29.44 -11.51 -7.04
CA GLY A 696 29.62 -10.14 -7.52
C GLY A 696 29.16 -9.19 -6.42
N LYS A 697 30.09 -8.36 -5.92
CA LYS A 697 29.87 -7.40 -4.83
C LYS A 697 29.02 -6.22 -5.34
N ALA A 698 27.92 -5.88 -4.67
CA ALA A 698 27.25 -4.60 -4.84
C ALA A 698 27.60 -3.69 -3.64
N ILE A 699 27.92 -2.45 -4.00
CA ILE A 699 28.47 -1.39 -3.18
C ILE A 699 27.35 -0.77 -2.32
N ALA A 700 27.60 -0.66 -1.02
CA ALA A 700 26.75 0.05 -0.08
C ALA A 700 26.90 1.57 -0.27
N LEU A 701 25.79 2.26 -0.49
CA LEU A 701 25.68 3.71 -0.35
C LEU A 701 25.12 4.02 1.04
N GLY A 702 25.86 4.86 1.79
CA GLY A 702 25.67 5.12 3.21
C GLY A 702 24.48 6.01 3.57
N PRO A 703 24.21 6.14 4.88
CA PRO A 703 22.99 6.76 5.41
C PRO A 703 23.06 8.29 5.48
N THR A 704 21.94 8.94 5.16
CA THR A 704 21.73 10.37 5.33
C THR A 704 21.51 10.73 6.81
N ARG A 705 22.38 11.59 7.29
CA ARG A 705 22.49 12.20 8.61
C ARG A 705 21.22 12.97 9.03
N ARG A 706 20.40 12.42 9.94
CA ARG A 706 19.38 13.20 10.67
C ARG A 706 20.03 13.93 11.86
N GLN A 707 19.91 15.25 11.87
CA GLN A 707 20.36 16.11 12.96
C GLN A 707 19.46 15.95 14.18
N ARG A 708 20.11 15.68 15.31
CA ARG A 708 19.59 15.67 16.67
C ARG A 708 19.22 17.09 17.10
N ARG A 709 18.00 17.31 17.59
CA ARG A 709 17.61 18.50 18.37
C ARG A 709 17.06 18.03 19.72
N GLN A 710 17.94 17.99 20.73
CA GLN A 710 17.62 18.25 22.14
C GLN A 710 17.40 19.77 22.26
N GLU A 711 16.65 20.40 23.15
CA GLU A 711 15.91 20.05 24.37
C GLU A 711 15.07 21.33 24.68
N ASN A 712 13.88 21.22 25.28
CA ASN A 712 13.63 21.78 26.61
C ASN A 712 12.17 21.63 27.04
N GLN A 713 12.04 21.03 28.22
CA GLN A 713 10.85 20.93 29.05
C GLN A 713 10.46 22.31 29.62
N SER A 714 9.16 22.52 29.82
CA SER A 714 8.65 23.30 30.93
C SER A 714 7.40 22.61 31.49
N SER A 715 7.54 22.28 32.77
CA SER A 715 6.59 21.69 33.71
C SER A 715 5.29 22.47 33.88
N GLU A 716 4.18 21.76 34.04
CA GLU A 716 3.08 22.17 34.92
C GLU A 716 2.39 20.95 35.55
N THR A 717 1.90 21.16 36.76
CA THR A 717 1.73 20.21 37.86
C THR A 717 0.36 19.51 37.92
N LYS A 718 0.41 18.22 38.28
CA LYS A 718 -0.53 17.36 39.04
C LYS A 718 -1.94 17.87 39.36
N THR A 719 -2.92 16.99 39.11
CA THR A 719 -3.90 16.54 40.13
C THR A 719 -4.36 15.11 39.84
N ASP A 720 -4.33 14.28 40.89
CA ASP A 720 -4.76 12.88 40.94
C ASP A 720 -6.27 12.72 40.67
N LYS A 721 -6.66 11.62 39.98
CA LYS A 721 -7.95 10.96 40.19
C LYS A 721 -7.95 9.51 39.67
N GLU A 722 -8.28 8.66 40.63
CA GLU A 722 -8.61 7.23 40.71
C GLU A 722 -9.06 6.49 39.44
N ASP A 723 -8.63 5.22 39.43
CA ASP A 723 -8.88 4.14 38.50
C ASP A 723 -10.36 3.88 38.18
N GLN A 724 -10.69 3.90 36.88
CA GLN A 724 -11.71 3.01 36.32
C GLN A 724 -11.12 2.35 35.07
N VAL A 725 -10.90 1.05 35.17
CA VAL A 725 -10.52 0.17 34.05
C VAL A 725 -11.74 0.01 33.15
N SER A 726 -11.82 0.82 32.10
CA SER A 726 -12.67 0.55 30.94
C SER A 726 -11.84 -0.24 29.94
N ASN A 727 -12.22 -1.50 29.70
CA ASN A 727 -11.73 -2.29 28.57
C ASN A 727 -11.88 -1.45 27.27
N PRO A 728 -10.83 -1.22 26.48
CA PRO A 728 -10.98 -0.69 25.15
C PRO A 728 -11.50 -1.84 24.28
N THR A 729 -12.82 -1.94 24.15
CA THR A 729 -13.41 -2.63 23.00
C THR A 729 -12.89 -1.95 21.75
N THR A 730 -12.40 -2.75 20.80
CA THR A 730 -12.20 -2.32 19.42
C THR A 730 -13.52 -1.71 18.94
N GLU A 731 -13.66 -0.39 18.98
CA GLU A 731 -14.71 0.28 18.23
C GLU A 731 -14.40 -0.02 16.77
N SER A 732 -15.26 -0.84 16.15
CA SER A 732 -15.24 -0.98 14.71
C SER A 732 -15.43 0.41 14.12
N LYS A 733 -14.57 0.71 13.15
CA LYS A 733 -14.61 1.97 12.41
C LYS A 733 -16.05 2.25 12.00
N SER A 734 -16.56 3.42 12.40
CA SER A 734 -17.96 3.76 12.19
C SER A 734 -18.26 3.86 10.69
N ASN A 735 -19.54 3.94 10.31
CA ASN A 735 -19.90 4.23 8.91
C ASN A 735 -19.20 5.49 8.37
N ASP A 736 -18.90 6.47 9.24
CA ASP A 736 -18.16 7.69 8.87
C ASP A 736 -16.70 7.42 8.48
N ASP A 737 -16.06 6.41 9.06
CA ASP A 737 -14.70 6.01 8.72
C ASP A 737 -14.65 5.26 7.38
N PHE A 738 -15.59 4.35 7.12
CA PHE A 738 -15.76 3.70 5.81
C PHE A 738 -16.05 4.72 4.70
N ARG A 739 -16.88 5.72 5.03
CA ARG A 739 -17.16 6.88 4.18
C ARG A 739 -15.89 7.67 3.83
N ALA A 740 -15.07 8.01 4.83
CA ALA A 740 -13.83 8.75 4.60
C ALA A 740 -12.82 8.00 3.72
N MET A 741 -12.88 6.67 3.76
CA MET A 741 -12.06 5.79 2.93
C MET A 741 -12.55 5.66 1.50
N LEU A 742 -13.86 5.47 1.27
CA LEU A 742 -14.44 5.27 -0.06
C LEU A 742 -14.38 6.52 -0.93
N LEU A 743 -14.45 7.70 -0.32
CA LEU A 743 -14.59 8.95 -1.07
C LEU A 743 -13.28 9.71 -1.26
N GLY A 744 -12.19 9.26 -0.61
CA GLY A 744 -10.93 9.99 -0.54
C GLY A 744 -11.09 11.34 0.17
N LYS A 745 -10.10 11.74 1.00
CA LYS A 745 -10.05 13.15 1.42
C LYS A 745 -9.80 13.98 0.16
N LYS A 746 -10.80 14.76 -0.27
CA LYS A 746 -10.63 15.81 -1.27
C LYS A 746 -9.52 16.79 -0.89
#